data_AF-A0A4W5R278-F1
#
_entry.id   AF-A0A4W5R278-F1
#
_cell.length_a   1.000
_cell.length_b   1.000
_cell.length_c   1.000
_cell.angle_alpha   90.00
_cell.angle_beta   90.00
_cell.angle_gamma   90.00
#
_symmetry.space_group_name_H-M   'P 1'
#
loop_
_entity.id
_entity.type
_entity.pdbx_description
1 polymer ?
#
loop_
_entity_poly.entity_id
_entity_poly.type
_entity_poly.pdbx_seq_one_letter_code
_entity_poly.pdbx_strand_id
1 'polypeptide(L)'
;MFYHSYLPDYLYDYLSIYKIDKEFNICQSHQISYYPPAVVAEKDGTPVFKFPRWRVKGKPIPEVVEAYKAVGAELNVMPFCSQFIPMNVIDHPAHGSIIYHPSILPLHRGDSAINWTLIQGDKKAGFYIFWADEFMLLNLKEVSEKEDFLPLHLLSLLQINLAQPAEAIHNWIRGHDKVPGVWTVIDGQTVTLYGSSMLGELVPAGQPLEIEGASQPGVVTKKGLVLYGSDSKVLMVKNLQFEDRKMISAAKYFSSGNTASVDIWKVILSNVAAIEETTDFFKSGAASMDVVRLVEEIKQKCVGLQLQNEDVYMATTFQDFIQMFVRRLRGEDQEEEMVIDYATKDVNNMTVKMPWQCFINGKFEDAENGKTADTINPADGSVICKVAYASVGDVDRAIAAAKEAFEVGPWSRMNPRDRGTLLYKLADLMEEHQEELATIESIDSGAVYTLALKTHVGMSIQTFRYFAGWCDKIHGKTIPINQARPNRGMVGQRMFDHPDIRKLGFTGSTPIGKEIMKSCVLSNLKKVSLELGGKSPLIIFSDCDMDKAVRMGMSSVFFNKGENCIAAGRLFVEESIHDEYIRRVVEEIKKMKVGDPLDRSPELHMDKLVEYCEVGMKEGAVILECGSYCILIFVGGEDALNEYLRTKAVTVEY
;
A
#
# COMPACT_ATOMS: atom_id res chain seq x y z
N MET A 1 8.67 -29.22 -7.70
CA MET A 1 9.11 -30.59 -7.34
C MET A 1 7.85 -31.36 -6.97
N PHE A 2 7.53 -32.46 -7.66
CA PHE A 2 6.24 -33.16 -7.48
C PHE A 2 6.30 -34.16 -6.32
N TYR A 3 5.22 -34.24 -5.55
CA TYR A 3 4.88 -35.42 -4.73
C TYR A 3 3.43 -35.83 -5.04
N HIS A 4 3.28 -36.65 -6.07
CA HIS A 4 2.10 -37.51 -6.25
C HIS A 4 2.56 -38.93 -5.92
N SER A 5 2.07 -39.46 -4.80
CA SER A 5 2.41 -40.82 -4.35
C SER A 5 1.25 -41.40 -3.56
N TYR A 6 0.49 -42.28 -4.24
CA TYR A 6 -0.37 -43.33 -3.70
C TYR A 6 -0.96 -43.13 -2.29
N LEU A 7 -2.21 -42.65 -2.25
CA LEU A 7 -3.17 -43.19 -1.28
C LEU A 7 -3.57 -44.60 -1.78
N PRO A 8 -3.62 -45.63 -0.92
CA PRO A 8 -4.10 -46.96 -1.30
C PRO A 8 -5.63 -46.96 -1.41
N ASP A 9 -6.17 -47.68 -2.38
CA ASP A 9 -7.59 -47.59 -2.79
C ASP A 9 -8.59 -47.86 -1.65
N TYR A 10 -8.23 -48.67 -0.66
CA TYR A 10 -9.10 -48.99 0.50
C TYR A 10 -9.56 -47.75 1.29
N LEU A 11 -8.80 -46.64 1.23
CA LEU A 11 -9.15 -45.42 1.95
C LEU A 11 -10.28 -44.62 1.27
N TYR A 12 -10.50 -44.82 -0.03
CA TYR A 12 -11.60 -44.19 -0.76
C TYR A 12 -12.95 -44.83 -0.41
N ASP A 13 -13.00 -46.15 -0.30
CA ASP A 13 -14.23 -46.87 0.09
C ASP A 13 -14.64 -46.50 1.52
N TYR A 14 -13.71 -46.44 2.48
CA TYR A 14 -14.03 -46.13 3.89
C TYR A 14 -14.67 -44.76 4.10
N LEU A 15 -14.35 -43.77 3.27
CA LEU A 15 -14.95 -42.43 3.31
C LEU A 15 -16.38 -42.37 2.72
N SER A 16 -16.88 -43.46 2.12
CA SER A 16 -18.19 -43.50 1.45
C SER A 16 -19.33 -44.14 2.28
N ILE A 17 -19.01 -44.76 3.42
CA ILE A 17 -19.86 -45.79 4.05
C ILE A 17 -20.99 -45.21 4.95
N TYR A 18 -20.87 -43.99 5.48
CA TYR A 18 -21.84 -43.44 6.43
C TYR A 18 -23.01 -42.70 5.77
N LYS A 19 -24.01 -43.47 5.31
CA LYS A 19 -25.40 -42.97 5.29
C LYS A 19 -25.98 -43.06 6.71
N ILE A 20 -26.49 -41.95 7.23
CA ILE A 20 -27.21 -41.90 8.50
C ILE A 20 -28.72 -41.85 8.20
N ASP A 21 -29.47 -42.80 8.75
CA ASP A 21 -30.94 -42.86 8.61
C ASP A 21 -31.66 -41.80 9.45
N LYS A 22 -32.89 -41.47 9.04
CA LYS A 22 -33.79 -40.57 9.78
C LYS A 22 -34.52 -41.36 10.87
N GLU A 23 -34.49 -40.90 12.14
CA GLU A 23 -35.67 -40.73 13.02
C GLU A 23 -35.30 -40.32 14.48
N PHE A 24 -36.35 -40.07 15.29
CA PHE A 24 -36.41 -39.83 16.74
C PHE A 24 -36.15 -38.43 17.31
N ASN A 25 -36.78 -38.18 18.47
CA ASN A 25 -37.23 -36.86 18.94
C ASN A 25 -36.90 -36.62 20.43
N ILE A 26 -36.59 -35.36 20.78
CA ILE A 26 -36.89 -34.64 22.05
C ILE A 26 -36.57 -35.36 23.40
N CYS A 27 -35.54 -34.93 24.15
CA CYS A 27 -35.68 -33.91 25.23
C CYS A 27 -34.38 -33.61 26.01
N GLN A 28 -34.28 -32.38 26.56
CA GLN A 28 -33.41 -31.82 27.63
C GLN A 28 -32.27 -32.69 28.22
N SER A 29 -31.01 -32.21 28.26
CA SER A 29 -30.58 -31.18 29.23
C SER A 29 -29.40 -30.27 28.80
N HIS A 30 -29.36 -29.08 29.39
CA HIS A 30 -28.47 -27.92 29.16
C HIS A 30 -27.00 -28.11 28.71
N GLN A 31 -26.59 -27.26 27.76
CA GLN A 31 -25.23 -26.75 27.46
C GLN A 31 -24.23 -27.49 26.53
N ILE A 32 -24.64 -28.50 25.74
CA ILE A 32 -23.88 -28.96 24.53
C ILE A 32 -24.75 -29.02 23.23
N SER A 33 -26.05 -28.71 23.34
CA SER A 33 -27.12 -29.19 22.46
C SER A 33 -27.30 -28.55 21.06
N TYR A 34 -26.23 -28.29 20.29
CA TYR A 34 -26.32 -27.69 18.94
C TYR A 34 -25.39 -28.28 17.85
N TYR A 35 -24.99 -29.55 17.95
CA TYR A 35 -24.24 -30.22 16.87
C TYR A 35 -24.47 -31.75 16.85
N PRO A 36 -25.09 -32.34 15.80
CA PRO A 36 -25.51 -33.74 15.85
C PRO A 36 -24.38 -34.76 16.08
N PRO A 37 -23.20 -34.67 15.44
CA PRO A 37 -22.10 -35.61 15.72
C PRO A 37 -21.55 -35.50 17.15
N ALA A 38 -21.57 -34.32 17.78
CA ALA A 38 -21.22 -34.21 19.20
C ALA A 38 -22.32 -34.77 20.12
N VAL A 39 -23.60 -34.58 19.77
CA VAL A 39 -24.74 -35.15 20.51
C VAL A 39 -24.80 -36.68 20.35
N VAL A 40 -24.26 -37.24 19.27
CA VAL A 40 -24.04 -38.69 19.12
C VAL A 40 -22.83 -39.14 19.95
N ALA A 41 -21.67 -38.48 19.82
CA ALA A 41 -20.49 -38.78 20.62
C ALA A 41 -20.77 -38.73 22.15
N GLU A 42 -21.50 -37.72 22.62
CA GLU A 42 -21.91 -37.57 24.02
C GLU A 42 -22.81 -38.73 24.49
N LYS A 43 -23.75 -39.22 23.65
CA LYS A 43 -24.54 -40.43 23.92
C LYS A 43 -23.69 -41.70 23.99
N ASP A 44 -22.65 -41.79 23.16
CA ASP A 44 -21.69 -42.89 23.14
C ASP A 44 -20.56 -42.73 24.18
N GLY A 45 -20.67 -41.78 25.14
CA GLY A 45 -19.70 -41.55 26.20
C GLY A 45 -18.33 -41.04 25.72
N THR A 46 -18.28 -40.47 24.52
CA THR A 46 -17.07 -40.10 23.78
C THR A 46 -16.74 -38.61 24.00
N PRO A 47 -15.53 -38.27 24.49
CA PRO A 47 -15.14 -36.88 24.75
C PRO A 47 -15.19 -35.96 23.51
N VAL A 48 -15.71 -34.75 23.73
CA VAL A 48 -15.81 -33.68 22.73
C VAL A 48 -15.23 -32.38 23.30
N PHE A 49 -14.48 -31.62 22.50
CA PHE A 49 -13.86 -30.35 22.92
C PHE A 49 -14.02 -29.28 21.84
N LYS A 50 -14.44 -28.07 22.21
CA LYS A 50 -14.50 -26.90 21.31
C LYS A 50 -13.85 -25.69 21.95
N PHE A 51 -12.61 -25.41 21.56
CA PHE A 51 -11.82 -24.29 22.10
C PHE A 51 -11.91 -23.07 21.18
N PRO A 52 -12.20 -21.86 21.70
CA PRO A 52 -12.33 -20.65 20.86
C PRO A 52 -10.99 -20.10 20.35
N ARG A 53 -9.86 -20.63 20.84
CA ARG A 53 -8.50 -20.36 20.37
C ARG A 53 -7.54 -21.39 20.93
N TRP A 54 -6.49 -21.70 20.16
CA TRP A 54 -5.42 -22.64 20.54
C TRP A 54 -4.15 -21.98 21.08
N ARG A 55 -3.97 -20.69 20.79
CA ARG A 55 -2.76 -19.91 21.09
C ARG A 55 -3.11 -18.49 21.56
N VAL A 56 -2.21 -17.86 22.30
CA VAL A 56 -2.23 -16.41 22.62
C VAL A 56 -0.83 -15.85 22.38
N LYS A 57 -0.72 -14.76 21.59
CA LYS A 57 0.57 -14.14 21.19
C LYS A 57 1.59 -15.19 20.70
N GLY A 58 1.16 -16.08 19.81
CA GLY A 58 1.95 -17.17 19.22
C GLY A 58 2.18 -18.41 20.11
N LYS A 59 2.12 -18.27 21.44
CA LYS A 59 2.34 -19.37 22.39
C LYS A 59 1.08 -20.25 22.53
N PRO A 60 1.22 -21.60 22.62
CA PRO A 60 0.10 -22.50 22.94
C PRO A 60 -0.50 -22.18 24.31
N ILE A 61 -1.81 -22.44 24.46
CA ILE A 61 -2.50 -22.37 25.76
C ILE A 61 -2.29 -23.72 26.49
N PRO A 62 -1.62 -23.78 27.64
CA PRO A 62 -1.25 -25.06 28.27
C PRO A 62 -2.45 -25.96 28.59
N GLU A 63 -3.52 -25.38 29.13
CA GLU A 63 -4.72 -26.09 29.58
C GLU A 63 -5.44 -26.77 28.40
N VAL A 64 -5.44 -26.10 27.24
CA VAL A 64 -6.01 -26.61 25.98
C VAL A 64 -5.16 -27.76 25.42
N VAL A 65 -3.83 -27.67 25.54
CA VAL A 65 -2.92 -28.73 25.10
C VAL A 65 -3.03 -29.97 25.99
N GLU A 66 -2.99 -29.83 27.32
CA GLU A 66 -3.09 -31.00 28.22
C GLU A 66 -4.47 -31.66 28.16
N ALA A 67 -5.56 -30.88 27.98
CA ALA A 67 -6.90 -31.43 27.75
C ALA A 67 -6.96 -32.28 26.46
N TYR A 68 -6.27 -31.87 25.39
CA TYR A 68 -6.13 -32.70 24.18
C TYR A 68 -5.27 -33.95 24.42
N LYS A 69 -4.13 -33.86 25.11
CA LYS A 69 -3.29 -35.03 25.40
C LYS A 69 -4.02 -36.10 26.22
N ALA A 70 -4.89 -35.69 27.15
CA ALA A 70 -5.69 -36.58 27.98
C ALA A 70 -6.62 -37.51 27.18
N VAL A 71 -6.89 -37.21 25.89
CA VAL A 71 -7.66 -38.08 24.98
C VAL A 71 -6.88 -39.35 24.60
N GLY A 72 -5.54 -39.30 24.62
CA GLY A 72 -4.69 -40.45 24.26
C GLY A 72 -4.73 -40.82 22.78
N ALA A 73 -4.73 -39.82 21.89
CA ALA A 73 -4.80 -40.06 20.45
C ALA A 73 -3.52 -40.72 19.92
N GLU A 74 -3.64 -41.90 19.30
CA GLU A 74 -2.53 -42.66 18.70
C GLU A 74 -2.21 -42.23 17.26
N LEU A 75 -3.22 -41.71 16.54
CA LEU A 75 -3.11 -41.08 15.21
C LEU A 75 -4.01 -39.83 15.18
N ASN A 76 -3.59 -38.80 14.46
CA ASN A 76 -4.41 -37.64 14.11
C ASN A 76 -4.79 -37.65 12.62
N VAL A 77 -5.96 -37.08 12.30
CA VAL A 77 -6.34 -36.66 10.94
C VAL A 77 -6.84 -35.22 11.01
N MET A 78 -6.31 -34.32 10.19
CA MET A 78 -6.62 -32.87 10.27
C MET A 78 -6.46 -32.14 8.92
N PRO A 79 -7.16 -31.01 8.70
CA PRO A 79 -7.04 -30.20 7.50
C PRO A 79 -5.70 -29.44 7.41
N PHE A 80 -5.31 -29.03 6.19
CA PHE A 80 -4.17 -28.15 5.89
C PHE A 80 -4.43 -26.69 6.28
N CYS A 81 -4.76 -26.47 7.55
CA CYS A 81 -4.97 -25.17 8.18
C CYS A 81 -4.14 -25.04 9.47
N SER A 82 -3.05 -25.81 9.56
CA SER A 82 -2.28 -26.10 10.77
C SER A 82 -1.52 -24.91 11.38
N GLN A 83 -1.45 -23.76 10.72
CA GLN A 83 -0.76 -22.56 11.22
C GLN A 83 -1.23 -22.11 12.62
N PHE A 84 -2.50 -22.36 12.95
CA PHE A 84 -3.09 -22.00 14.24
C PHE A 84 -2.95 -23.10 15.30
N ILE A 85 -2.81 -24.36 14.89
CA ILE A 85 -2.69 -25.52 15.78
C ILE A 85 -1.26 -25.55 16.38
N PRO A 86 -1.06 -25.88 17.67
CA PRO A 86 0.26 -26.06 18.25
C PRO A 86 1.00 -27.26 17.65
N MET A 87 2.31 -27.15 17.37
CA MET A 87 3.10 -28.31 16.88
C MET A 87 3.06 -29.48 17.87
N ASN A 88 3.11 -29.20 19.18
CA ASN A 88 2.95 -30.19 20.25
C ASN A 88 1.52 -30.77 20.41
N VAL A 89 0.60 -30.48 19.48
CA VAL A 89 -0.67 -31.19 19.28
C VAL A 89 -0.60 -32.04 18.00
N ILE A 90 0.01 -31.52 16.93
CA ILE A 90 0.25 -32.20 15.65
C ILE A 90 1.22 -33.40 15.82
N ASP A 91 2.30 -33.19 16.56
CA ASP A 91 3.40 -34.14 16.75
C ASP A 91 3.19 -35.06 17.99
N HIS A 92 2.03 -34.96 18.65
CA HIS A 92 1.74 -35.72 19.87
C HIS A 92 1.42 -37.21 19.65
N PRO A 93 0.62 -37.61 18.64
CA PRO A 93 0.23 -39.01 18.47
C PRO A 93 1.41 -39.91 18.11
N ALA A 94 1.43 -41.14 18.62
CA ALA A 94 2.50 -42.11 18.38
C ALA A 94 2.70 -42.49 16.90
N HIS A 95 1.67 -42.29 16.06
CA HIS A 95 1.69 -42.50 14.62
C HIS A 95 1.60 -41.18 13.82
N GLY A 96 1.71 -40.03 14.49
CA GLY A 96 1.74 -38.69 13.88
C GLY A 96 0.38 -38.14 13.44
N SER A 97 0.42 -37.19 12.50
CA SER A 97 -0.76 -36.53 11.93
C SER A 97 -0.83 -36.69 10.41
N ILE A 98 -1.96 -37.18 9.91
CA ILE A 98 -2.35 -37.06 8.50
C ILE A 98 -2.90 -35.65 8.28
N ILE A 99 -2.25 -34.86 7.43
CA ILE A 99 -2.69 -33.51 7.08
C ILE A 99 -3.22 -33.50 5.63
N TYR A 100 -4.52 -33.22 5.44
CA TYR A 100 -5.19 -33.24 4.13
C TYR A 100 -5.61 -31.84 3.68
N HIS A 101 -5.48 -31.52 2.39
CA HIS A 101 -5.95 -30.22 1.88
C HIS A 101 -7.50 -30.17 1.83
N PRO A 102 -8.17 -29.12 2.36
CA PRO A 102 -9.63 -29.08 2.44
C PRO A 102 -10.36 -29.32 1.10
N SER A 103 -9.78 -28.89 -0.02
CA SER A 103 -10.39 -29.06 -1.35
C SER A 103 -10.52 -30.52 -1.83
N ILE A 104 -9.91 -31.48 -1.12
CA ILE A 104 -10.04 -32.93 -1.36
C ILE A 104 -11.44 -33.42 -0.94
N LEU A 105 -12.12 -32.73 -0.01
CA LEU A 105 -13.51 -32.94 0.34
C LEU A 105 -14.38 -31.86 -0.35
N PRO A 106 -15.01 -32.12 -1.51
CA PRO A 106 -15.58 -31.07 -2.34
C PRO A 106 -16.76 -30.30 -1.70
N LEU A 107 -17.39 -30.89 -0.68
CA LEU A 107 -18.50 -30.30 0.08
C LEU A 107 -18.07 -29.19 1.05
N HIS A 108 -16.80 -29.13 1.45
CA HIS A 108 -16.29 -28.19 2.48
C HIS A 108 -15.35 -27.12 1.89
N ARG A 109 -15.62 -26.70 0.65
CA ARG A 109 -14.88 -25.63 -0.03
C ARG A 109 -15.40 -24.25 0.36
N GLY A 110 -14.96 -23.75 1.52
CA GLY A 110 -15.21 -22.36 1.91
C GLY A 110 -14.85 -22.01 3.35
N ASP A 111 -14.86 -22.99 4.25
CA ASP A 111 -14.75 -22.73 5.69
C ASP A 111 -13.35 -22.29 6.13
N SER A 112 -13.26 -21.05 6.60
CA SER A 112 -12.03 -20.47 7.14
C SER A 112 -11.76 -20.98 8.56
N ALA A 113 -10.57 -21.53 8.77
CA ALA A 113 -10.24 -22.27 9.98
C ALA A 113 -9.98 -21.36 11.19
N ILE A 114 -10.80 -21.51 12.23
CA ILE A 114 -10.51 -21.07 13.61
C ILE A 114 -11.24 -21.95 14.65
N ASN A 115 -12.49 -22.36 14.40
CA ASN A 115 -13.36 -23.06 15.36
C ASN A 115 -13.58 -24.55 15.02
N TRP A 116 -12.52 -25.37 15.05
CA TRP A 116 -12.66 -26.82 14.84
C TRP A 116 -13.05 -27.54 16.13
N THR A 117 -14.07 -28.40 16.07
CA THR A 117 -14.53 -29.26 17.17
C THR A 117 -13.71 -30.55 17.18
N LEU A 118 -13.07 -30.89 18.29
CA LEU A 118 -12.42 -32.20 18.45
C LEU A 118 -13.41 -33.23 19.00
N ILE A 119 -13.41 -34.42 18.40
CA ILE A 119 -14.21 -35.59 18.78
C ILE A 119 -13.26 -36.79 18.77
N GLN A 120 -13.32 -37.66 19.78
CA GLN A 120 -12.54 -38.90 19.79
C GLN A 120 -13.16 -39.96 18.85
N GLY A 121 -12.35 -40.57 17.97
CA GLY A 121 -12.83 -41.57 16.99
C GLY A 121 -13.11 -42.98 17.55
N ASP A 122 -13.76 -43.83 16.75
CA ASP A 122 -14.20 -45.19 17.13
C ASP A 122 -13.03 -46.16 17.33
N LYS A 123 -12.97 -46.74 18.53
CA LYS A 123 -11.95 -47.72 18.94
C LYS A 123 -12.10 -49.08 18.25
N LYS A 124 -13.22 -49.41 17.61
CA LYS A 124 -13.38 -50.67 16.83
C LYS A 124 -12.51 -50.70 15.58
N ALA A 125 -12.21 -49.53 14.98
CA ALA A 125 -11.38 -49.42 13.78
C ALA A 125 -9.88 -49.26 14.08
N GLY A 126 -9.50 -49.02 15.35
CA GLY A 126 -8.11 -48.84 15.78
C GLY A 126 -7.52 -47.46 15.50
N PHE A 127 -8.33 -46.44 15.18
CA PHE A 127 -7.86 -45.09 14.86
C PHE A 127 -8.77 -44.00 15.41
N TYR A 128 -8.19 -42.87 15.84
CA TYR A 128 -8.92 -41.67 16.20
C TYR A 128 -8.98 -40.70 15.02
N ILE A 129 -10.17 -40.14 14.75
CA ILE A 129 -10.42 -39.27 13.60
C ILE A 129 -11.17 -38.03 14.10
N PHE A 130 -10.63 -36.85 13.79
CA PHE A 130 -11.23 -35.55 14.12
C PHE A 130 -11.95 -35.00 12.89
N TRP A 131 -13.11 -34.34 13.07
CA TRP A 131 -14.01 -33.97 11.98
C TRP A 131 -14.26 -32.46 11.84
N ALA A 132 -14.74 -32.06 10.68
CA ALA A 132 -15.17 -30.69 10.40
C ALA A 132 -16.51 -30.35 11.10
N ASP A 133 -16.81 -29.05 11.22
CA ASP A 133 -18.05 -28.53 11.80
C ASP A 133 -19.15 -28.45 10.72
N GLU A 134 -19.79 -29.57 10.38
CA GLU A 134 -20.92 -29.58 9.43
C GLU A 134 -22.15 -28.90 10.04
N PHE A 135 -22.30 -27.58 9.89
CA PHE A 135 -23.64 -26.95 9.87
C PHE A 135 -23.75 -25.59 9.14
N MET A 136 -23.33 -25.54 7.88
CA MET A 136 -23.99 -24.70 6.86
C MET A 136 -23.94 -25.38 5.49
N LEU A 137 -24.97 -26.18 5.15
CA LEU A 137 -25.48 -26.43 3.76
C LEU A 137 -26.48 -27.60 3.64
N LEU A 138 -26.79 -28.34 4.71
CA LEU A 138 -27.86 -29.35 4.74
C LEU A 138 -29.28 -28.73 4.71
N ASN A 139 -29.59 -28.07 3.58
CA ASN A 139 -30.92 -27.93 2.96
C ASN A 139 -30.89 -27.23 1.58
N LEU A 140 -29.74 -27.11 0.89
CA LEU A 140 -29.63 -26.51 -0.46
C LEU A 140 -29.20 -27.51 -1.55
N LYS A 141 -29.74 -28.74 -1.52
CA LYS A 141 -29.57 -29.73 -2.62
C LYS A 141 -30.83 -30.43 -3.12
N GLU A 142 -32.01 -30.16 -2.55
CA GLU A 142 -33.32 -30.51 -3.14
C GLU A 142 -34.19 -29.27 -3.42
N VAL A 143 -33.64 -28.06 -3.26
CA VAL A 143 -34.30 -26.79 -3.62
C VAL A 143 -33.38 -25.95 -4.51
N SER A 144 -33.18 -26.41 -5.75
CA SER A 144 -32.54 -25.64 -6.83
C SER A 144 -33.54 -25.18 -7.90
N GLU A 145 -34.85 -25.34 -7.65
CA GLU A 145 -35.95 -24.94 -8.55
C GLU A 145 -37.10 -24.28 -7.77
N LYS A 146 -36.82 -23.16 -7.08
CA LYS A 146 -37.71 -21.99 -6.96
C LYS A 146 -37.08 -20.87 -6.13
N GLU A 147 -37.54 -19.66 -6.40
CA GLU A 147 -37.21 -18.44 -5.68
C GLU A 147 -38.07 -18.31 -4.40
N ASP A 148 -37.56 -17.50 -3.47
CA ASP A 148 -38.20 -16.94 -2.28
C ASP A 148 -38.69 -17.84 -1.12
N PHE A 149 -38.77 -17.18 0.04
CA PHE A 149 -39.26 -17.63 1.36
C PHE A 149 -38.42 -18.70 2.11
N LEU A 150 -37.58 -18.19 3.03
CA LEU A 150 -37.41 -18.82 4.35
C LEU A 150 -38.79 -18.98 5.04
N PRO A 151 -39.05 -20.07 5.78
CA PRO A 151 -40.31 -20.21 6.50
C PRO A 151 -40.51 -19.09 7.52
N LEU A 152 -41.56 -18.28 7.35
CA LEU A 152 -41.88 -17.12 8.21
C LEU A 152 -41.90 -17.45 9.72
N HIS A 153 -42.26 -18.69 10.07
CA HIS A 153 -42.31 -19.17 11.46
C HIS A 153 -40.93 -19.33 12.13
N LEU A 154 -39.82 -19.32 11.37
CA LEU A 154 -38.46 -19.32 11.94
C LEU A 154 -37.92 -17.90 12.18
N LEU A 155 -38.31 -16.92 11.36
CA LEU A 155 -37.90 -15.53 11.55
C LEU A 155 -38.54 -14.91 12.80
N SER A 156 -39.81 -15.24 13.11
CA SER A 156 -40.49 -14.77 14.32
C SER A 156 -39.87 -15.26 15.64
N LEU A 157 -39.06 -16.32 15.61
CA LEU A 157 -38.34 -16.84 16.78
C LEU A 157 -37.04 -16.08 17.09
N LEU A 158 -36.63 -15.15 16.24
CA LEU A 158 -35.40 -14.36 16.37
C LEU A 158 -35.64 -12.88 16.68
N GLN A 159 -36.90 -12.47 16.85
CA GLN A 159 -37.24 -11.16 17.39
C GLN A 159 -36.71 -11.03 18.82
N ILE A 160 -36.02 -9.94 19.12
CA ILE A 160 -35.41 -9.72 20.42
C ILE A 160 -36.46 -9.32 21.46
N ASN A 161 -36.43 -9.98 22.62
CA ASN A 161 -37.18 -9.57 23.78
C ASN A 161 -36.32 -8.66 24.66
N LEU A 162 -36.55 -7.35 24.58
CA LEU A 162 -35.83 -6.34 25.37
C LEU A 162 -36.32 -6.23 26.83
N ALA A 163 -37.42 -6.89 27.20
CA ALA A 163 -37.92 -6.94 28.57
C ALA A 163 -37.18 -8.01 29.42
N GLN A 164 -35.85 -8.02 29.35
CA GLN A 164 -34.97 -8.98 30.02
C GLN A 164 -33.72 -8.29 30.59
N PRO A 165 -32.98 -8.92 31.54
CA PRO A 165 -31.71 -8.37 32.04
C PRO A 165 -30.69 -8.14 30.91
N ALA A 166 -29.86 -7.11 31.00
CA ALA A 166 -28.98 -6.71 29.90
C ALA A 166 -28.00 -7.81 29.48
N GLU A 167 -27.59 -8.66 30.43
CA GLU A 167 -26.77 -9.83 30.16
C GLU A 167 -27.50 -10.89 29.31
N ALA A 168 -28.82 -11.07 29.51
CA ALA A 168 -29.62 -11.97 28.67
C ALA A 168 -29.76 -11.42 27.24
N ILE A 169 -30.01 -10.12 27.09
CA ILE A 169 -30.06 -9.42 25.78
C ILE A 169 -28.70 -9.55 25.06
N HIS A 170 -27.59 -9.32 25.76
CA HIS A 170 -26.24 -9.49 25.22
C HIS A 170 -25.95 -10.94 24.84
N ASN A 171 -26.32 -11.90 25.69
CA ASN A 171 -26.17 -13.33 25.43
C ASN A 171 -26.98 -13.79 24.20
N TRP A 172 -28.17 -13.22 23.99
CA TRP A 172 -29.01 -13.51 22.82
C TRP A 172 -28.41 -12.97 21.53
N ILE A 173 -28.00 -11.69 21.51
CA ILE A 173 -27.38 -11.05 20.34
C ILE A 173 -26.06 -11.75 19.98
N ARG A 174 -25.14 -11.95 20.96
CA ARG A 174 -23.85 -12.63 20.70
C ARG A 174 -24.02 -14.11 20.34
N GLY A 175 -25.12 -14.74 20.75
CA GLY A 175 -25.46 -16.12 20.40
C GLY A 175 -25.81 -16.28 18.92
N HIS A 176 -26.38 -15.24 18.30
CA HIS A 176 -26.71 -15.21 16.87
C HIS A 176 -26.01 -14.02 16.18
N ASP A 177 -24.72 -13.82 16.44
CA ASP A 177 -23.89 -12.77 15.79
C ASP A 177 -23.50 -13.16 14.34
N LYS A 178 -24.45 -13.78 13.63
CA LYS A 178 -24.39 -14.35 12.28
C LYS A 178 -25.80 -14.39 11.67
N VAL A 179 -25.89 -14.20 10.35
CA VAL A 179 -27.14 -14.29 9.55
C VAL A 179 -27.91 -15.59 9.87
N PRO A 180 -29.24 -15.57 10.07
CA PRO A 180 -30.16 -14.42 9.93
C PRO A 180 -30.10 -13.35 11.04
N GLY A 181 -29.45 -13.65 12.17
CA GLY A 181 -29.21 -12.70 13.27
C GLY A 181 -30.42 -12.43 14.17
N VAL A 182 -30.17 -11.71 15.27
CA VAL A 182 -31.22 -11.22 16.20
C VAL A 182 -31.76 -9.89 15.70
N TRP A 183 -33.08 -9.72 15.60
CA TRP A 183 -33.69 -8.51 15.04
C TRP A 183 -34.69 -7.82 15.96
N THR A 184 -34.93 -6.53 15.70
CA THR A 184 -35.93 -5.67 16.36
C THR A 184 -36.59 -4.77 15.31
N VAL A 185 -37.54 -3.93 15.73
CA VAL A 185 -38.14 -2.90 14.87
C VAL A 185 -37.67 -1.52 15.32
N ILE A 186 -37.16 -0.73 14.39
CA ILE A 186 -36.70 0.66 14.59
C ILE A 186 -37.30 1.50 13.46
N ASP A 187 -37.93 2.62 13.78
CA ASP A 187 -38.62 3.51 12.82
C ASP A 187 -39.59 2.78 11.85
N GLY A 188 -40.16 1.65 12.29
CA GLY A 188 -41.07 0.81 11.50
C GLY A 188 -40.40 -0.16 10.51
N GLN A 189 -39.07 -0.32 10.55
CA GLN A 189 -38.30 -1.25 9.71
C GLN A 189 -37.68 -2.38 10.54
N THR A 190 -37.52 -3.57 9.95
CA THR A 190 -36.78 -4.66 10.59
C THR A 190 -35.28 -4.35 10.60
N VAL A 191 -34.67 -4.34 11.79
CA VAL A 191 -33.24 -4.09 11.97
C VAL A 191 -32.59 -5.20 12.79
N THR A 192 -31.61 -5.88 12.18
CA THR A 192 -30.81 -6.94 12.79
C THR A 192 -29.61 -6.35 13.52
N LEU A 193 -29.36 -6.82 14.75
CA LEU A 193 -28.41 -6.29 15.72
C LEU A 193 -27.16 -7.19 15.79
N TYR A 194 -25.96 -6.60 15.69
CA TYR A 194 -24.70 -7.35 15.66
C TYR A 194 -23.58 -6.72 16.51
N GLY A 195 -22.64 -7.56 16.95
CA GLY A 195 -21.41 -7.17 17.65
C GLY A 195 -21.64 -6.61 19.05
N SER A 196 -22.49 -7.26 19.85
CA SER A 196 -22.86 -6.76 21.19
C SER A 196 -21.75 -6.90 22.24
N SER A 197 -21.71 -5.97 23.20
CA SER A 197 -20.81 -6.02 24.37
C SER A 197 -21.43 -5.32 25.58
N MET A 198 -21.31 -5.91 26.78
CA MET A 198 -21.70 -5.26 28.04
C MET A 198 -20.93 -3.95 28.24
N LEU A 199 -21.59 -2.95 28.82
CA LEU A 199 -20.97 -1.70 29.30
C LEU A 199 -20.90 -1.67 30.83
N GLY A 200 -20.02 -0.82 31.37
CA GLY A 200 -20.01 -0.44 32.79
C GLY A 200 -21.07 0.62 33.11
N GLU A 201 -21.08 1.09 34.35
CA GLU A 201 -22.11 2.00 34.90
C GLU A 201 -22.20 3.38 34.19
N LEU A 202 -21.15 3.81 33.46
CA LEU A 202 -21.20 5.02 32.64
C LEU A 202 -21.76 4.75 31.24
N VAL A 203 -22.98 5.24 30.99
CA VAL A 203 -23.53 5.38 29.63
C VAL A 203 -22.89 6.60 28.94
N PRO A 204 -22.30 6.47 27.75
CA PRO A 204 -21.79 7.61 26.99
C PRO A 204 -22.94 8.49 26.46
N ALA A 205 -22.74 9.81 26.43
CA ALA A 205 -23.69 10.74 25.81
C ALA A 205 -23.88 10.42 24.30
N GLY A 206 -25.12 10.58 23.84
CA GLY A 206 -25.54 10.27 22.47
C GLY A 206 -26.98 10.73 22.19
N GLN A 207 -27.50 10.41 21.01
CA GLN A 207 -28.84 10.77 20.58
C GLN A 207 -29.84 9.63 20.89
N PRO A 208 -31.02 9.90 21.48
CA PRO A 208 -32.00 8.85 21.76
C PRO A 208 -32.58 8.27 20.46
N LEU A 209 -32.93 6.98 20.51
CA LEU A 209 -33.53 6.21 19.42
C LEU A 209 -34.64 5.32 19.98
N GLU A 210 -35.86 5.45 19.47
CA GLU A 210 -37.00 4.61 19.85
C GLU A 210 -36.87 3.22 19.21
N ILE A 211 -37.17 2.17 19.99
CA ILE A 211 -37.03 0.76 19.57
C ILE A 211 -38.22 -0.01 20.10
N GLU A 212 -38.87 -0.79 19.25
CA GLU A 212 -40.10 -1.50 19.63
C GLU A 212 -39.84 -2.55 20.72
N GLY A 213 -40.65 -2.53 21.78
CA GLY A 213 -40.52 -3.43 22.93
C GLY A 213 -39.44 -3.04 23.94
N ALA A 214 -38.70 -1.95 23.75
CA ALA A 214 -37.76 -1.42 24.75
C ALA A 214 -38.52 -0.77 25.92
N SER A 215 -37.96 -0.87 27.15
CA SER A 215 -38.53 -0.22 28.35
C SER A 215 -38.19 1.27 28.47
N GLN A 216 -37.18 1.72 27.71
CA GLN A 216 -36.77 3.11 27.54
C GLN A 216 -35.98 3.24 26.22
N PRO A 217 -35.86 4.44 25.61
CA PRO A 217 -35.18 4.60 24.33
C PRO A 217 -33.71 4.15 24.38
N GLY A 218 -33.22 3.57 23.29
CA GLY A 218 -31.80 3.32 23.11
C GLY A 218 -31.03 4.63 22.91
N VAL A 219 -29.70 4.60 23.03
CA VAL A 219 -28.85 5.79 22.82
C VAL A 219 -27.78 5.51 21.76
N VAL A 220 -27.86 6.20 20.62
CA VAL A 220 -26.84 6.18 19.57
C VAL A 220 -25.66 7.06 20.00
N THR A 221 -24.55 6.40 20.33
CA THR A 221 -23.29 7.04 20.74
C THR A 221 -22.25 6.98 19.62
N LYS A 222 -21.16 7.75 19.75
CA LYS A 222 -19.98 7.65 18.85
C LYS A 222 -19.32 6.26 18.77
N LYS A 223 -19.75 5.27 19.56
CA LYS A 223 -19.21 3.90 19.60
C LYS A 223 -20.20 2.80 19.21
N GLY A 224 -21.50 3.12 19.14
CA GLY A 224 -22.58 2.17 18.87
C GLY A 224 -23.90 2.56 19.54
N LEU A 225 -24.92 1.74 19.34
CA LEU A 225 -26.24 1.88 19.96
C LEU A 225 -26.23 1.21 21.33
N VAL A 226 -26.50 1.98 22.39
CA VAL A 226 -26.68 1.47 23.75
C VAL A 226 -28.12 1.01 23.92
N LEU A 227 -28.29 -0.18 24.48
CA LEU A 227 -29.57 -0.76 24.89
C LEU A 227 -29.56 -0.99 26.41
N TYR A 228 -30.74 -0.91 27.01
CA TYR A 228 -30.96 -1.06 28.45
C TYR A 228 -31.67 -2.39 28.75
N GLY A 229 -31.23 -3.09 29.79
CA GLY A 229 -31.93 -4.26 30.31
C GLY A 229 -32.93 -3.91 31.42
N SER A 230 -33.81 -4.85 31.73
CA SER A 230 -34.79 -4.75 32.83
C SER A 230 -34.16 -4.70 34.23
N ASP A 231 -32.84 -4.93 34.33
CA ASP A 231 -32.04 -4.84 35.56
C ASP A 231 -31.22 -3.53 35.65
N SER A 232 -31.59 -2.51 34.85
CA SER A 232 -30.93 -1.20 34.73
C SER A 232 -29.47 -1.22 34.29
N LYS A 233 -28.93 -2.40 33.91
CA LYS A 233 -27.63 -2.52 33.25
C LYS A 233 -27.75 -2.20 31.76
N VAL A 234 -26.60 -1.99 31.12
CA VAL A 234 -26.50 -1.58 29.72
C VAL A 234 -25.56 -2.46 28.90
N LEU A 235 -25.89 -2.60 27.62
CA LEU A 235 -25.06 -3.20 26.59
C LEU A 235 -24.96 -2.26 25.38
N MET A 236 -23.94 -2.45 24.55
CA MET A 236 -23.75 -1.71 23.31
C MET A 236 -23.75 -2.67 22.13
N VAL A 237 -24.56 -2.36 21.10
CA VAL A 237 -24.58 -2.99 19.78
C VAL A 237 -23.72 -2.16 18.84
N LYS A 238 -22.79 -2.79 18.11
CA LYS A 238 -21.84 -2.09 17.24
C LYS A 238 -22.36 -1.85 15.84
N ASN A 239 -23.10 -2.82 15.29
CA ASN A 239 -23.54 -2.81 13.90
C ASN A 239 -25.05 -3.10 13.80
N LEU A 240 -25.70 -2.49 12.81
CA LEU A 240 -27.10 -2.67 12.46
C LEU A 240 -27.18 -3.11 11.00
N GLN A 241 -28.13 -3.99 10.66
CA GLN A 241 -28.39 -4.41 9.29
C GLN A 241 -29.89 -4.27 8.99
N PHE A 242 -30.24 -3.62 7.89
CA PHE A 242 -31.63 -3.42 7.46
C PHE A 242 -32.08 -4.53 6.48
N GLU A 243 -33.35 -4.50 6.08
CA GLU A 243 -33.96 -5.48 5.17
C GLU A 243 -33.28 -5.58 3.78
N ASP A 244 -32.68 -4.48 3.31
CA ASP A 244 -31.82 -4.40 2.12
C ASP A 244 -30.45 -5.12 2.29
N ARG A 245 -30.23 -5.77 3.45
CA ARG A 245 -28.98 -6.41 3.91
C ARG A 245 -27.81 -5.45 4.14
N LYS A 246 -28.01 -4.13 4.03
CA LYS A 246 -26.98 -3.10 4.24
C LYS A 246 -26.60 -3.04 5.71
N MET A 247 -25.35 -3.40 6.01
CA MET A 247 -24.80 -3.26 7.35
C MET A 247 -24.17 -1.87 7.54
N ILE A 248 -24.52 -1.20 8.63
CA ILE A 248 -23.90 0.06 9.08
C ILE A 248 -23.30 -0.13 10.47
N SER A 249 -22.34 0.71 10.85
CA SER A 249 -22.07 0.92 12.28
C SER A 249 -23.27 1.63 12.91
N ALA A 250 -23.72 1.13 14.06
CA ALA A 250 -24.83 1.69 14.81
C ALA A 250 -24.59 3.16 15.22
N ALA A 251 -23.32 3.58 15.35
CA ALA A 251 -22.92 4.96 15.61
C ALA A 251 -23.27 5.93 14.46
N LYS A 252 -23.57 5.43 13.25
CA LYS A 252 -23.91 6.21 12.05
C LYS A 252 -25.41 6.17 11.70
N TYR A 253 -26.28 5.72 12.61
CA TYR A 253 -27.73 5.55 12.34
C TYR A 253 -28.38 6.82 11.78
N PHE A 254 -28.20 7.96 12.46
CA PHE A 254 -28.76 9.26 12.05
C PHE A 254 -28.00 9.95 10.89
N SER A 255 -27.13 9.24 10.16
CA SER A 255 -26.25 9.80 9.11
C SER A 255 -26.62 9.37 7.67
N SER A 256 -27.79 8.78 7.45
CA SER A 256 -28.26 8.34 6.12
C SER A 256 -29.17 9.35 5.43
N GLY A 257 -28.67 10.03 4.39
CA GLY A 257 -29.40 11.03 3.60
C GLY A 257 -30.04 10.51 2.29
N ASN A 258 -31.06 11.25 1.82
CA ASN A 258 -32.03 10.92 0.77
C ASN A 258 -31.52 10.58 -0.65
N THR A 259 -32.26 9.64 -1.26
CA THR A 259 -32.72 9.41 -2.66
C THR A 259 -32.37 10.32 -3.86
N ALA A 260 -31.75 11.50 -3.71
CA ALA A 260 -31.75 12.57 -4.74
C ALA A 260 -31.11 12.21 -6.10
N SER A 261 -30.22 11.21 -6.16
CA SER A 261 -29.47 10.81 -7.35
C SER A 261 -30.22 9.87 -8.30
N VAL A 262 -31.20 9.11 -7.79
CA VAL A 262 -31.96 8.09 -8.56
C VAL A 262 -32.72 8.74 -9.72
N ASP A 263 -33.33 9.90 -9.49
CA ASP A 263 -34.22 10.55 -10.45
C ASP A 263 -33.46 11.29 -11.56
N ILE A 264 -32.20 11.67 -11.33
CA ILE A 264 -31.34 12.29 -12.34
C ILE A 264 -30.93 11.25 -13.40
N TRP A 265 -30.60 10.03 -12.96
CA TRP A 265 -30.32 8.91 -13.88
C TRP A 265 -31.53 8.57 -14.75
N LYS A 266 -32.75 8.54 -14.20
CA LYS A 266 -33.99 8.33 -14.97
C LYS A 266 -34.24 9.42 -16.03
N VAL A 267 -33.92 10.68 -15.72
CA VAL A 267 -34.11 11.82 -16.63
C VAL A 267 -33.09 11.82 -17.77
N ILE A 268 -31.88 11.31 -17.54
CA ILE A 268 -30.85 11.14 -18.57
C ILE A 268 -31.14 9.89 -19.41
N LEU A 269 -31.24 8.73 -18.77
CA LEU A 269 -31.47 7.43 -19.38
C LEU A 269 -32.96 7.19 -19.67
N SER A 270 -33.61 8.18 -20.31
CA SER A 270 -35.05 8.20 -20.63
C SER A 270 -35.54 7.06 -21.54
N ASN A 271 -34.62 6.30 -22.12
CA ASN A 271 -34.83 5.09 -22.91
C ASN A 271 -34.82 3.79 -22.10
N VAL A 272 -34.52 3.84 -20.79
CA VAL A 272 -34.44 2.68 -19.90
C VAL A 272 -35.70 2.63 -19.02
N ALA A 273 -36.38 1.48 -18.99
CA ALA A 273 -37.68 1.33 -18.31
C ALA A 273 -37.59 1.41 -16.77
N ALA A 274 -36.49 0.95 -16.17
CA ALA A 274 -36.20 1.04 -14.74
C ALA A 274 -34.67 1.13 -14.54
N ILE A 275 -34.23 1.91 -13.56
CA ILE A 275 -32.81 1.95 -13.17
C ILE A 275 -32.59 0.91 -12.07
N GLU A 276 -31.99 -0.21 -12.46
CA GLU A 276 -31.55 -1.31 -11.59
C GLU A 276 -30.09 -1.10 -11.15
N GLU A 277 -29.64 -1.79 -10.09
CA GLU A 277 -28.26 -1.73 -9.58
C GLU A 277 -27.18 -1.95 -10.67
N THR A 278 -27.44 -2.89 -11.58
CA THR A 278 -26.53 -3.29 -12.67
C THR A 278 -26.59 -2.37 -13.89
N THR A 279 -27.46 -1.34 -13.90
CA THR A 279 -27.63 -0.42 -15.03
C THR A 279 -26.33 0.34 -15.28
N ASP A 280 -25.72 0.10 -16.44
CA ASP A 280 -24.51 0.79 -16.86
C ASP A 280 -24.85 2.06 -17.65
N PHE A 281 -24.35 3.21 -17.19
CA PHE A 281 -24.66 4.54 -17.72
C PHE A 281 -24.38 4.65 -19.22
N PHE A 282 -23.24 4.13 -19.67
CA PHE A 282 -22.77 4.27 -21.05
C PHE A 282 -23.36 3.20 -21.97
N LYS A 283 -23.52 1.95 -21.50
CA LYS A 283 -24.23 0.90 -22.26
C LYS A 283 -25.71 1.24 -22.43
N SER A 284 -26.31 1.97 -21.48
CA SER A 284 -27.67 2.51 -21.57
C SER A 284 -27.81 3.69 -22.55
N GLY A 285 -26.70 4.23 -23.06
CA GLY A 285 -26.71 5.23 -24.15
C GLY A 285 -26.31 6.65 -23.77
N ALA A 286 -25.89 6.93 -22.53
CA ALA A 286 -25.38 8.25 -22.16
C ALA A 286 -24.04 8.60 -22.82
N ALA A 287 -23.83 9.86 -23.14
CA ALA A 287 -22.59 10.40 -23.70
C ALA A 287 -21.83 11.28 -22.71
N SER A 288 -20.64 11.76 -23.08
CA SER A 288 -19.82 12.65 -22.23
C SER A 288 -20.50 13.97 -21.85
N MET A 289 -21.49 14.43 -22.61
CA MET A 289 -22.29 15.61 -22.24
C MET A 289 -23.27 15.31 -21.10
N ASP A 290 -23.79 14.08 -21.05
CA ASP A 290 -24.69 13.62 -19.99
C ASP A 290 -23.96 13.38 -18.68
N VAL A 291 -22.67 13.02 -18.74
CA VAL A 291 -21.78 13.00 -17.56
C VAL A 291 -21.68 14.39 -16.93
N VAL A 292 -21.34 15.42 -17.73
CA VAL A 292 -21.27 16.81 -17.25
C VAL A 292 -22.62 17.25 -16.69
N ARG A 293 -23.72 16.91 -17.38
CA ARG A 293 -25.08 17.20 -16.92
C ARG A 293 -25.41 16.54 -15.57
N LEU A 294 -25.10 15.26 -15.40
CA LEU A 294 -25.29 14.51 -14.16
C LEU A 294 -24.53 15.18 -13.00
N VAL A 295 -23.27 15.53 -13.22
CA VAL A 295 -22.41 16.17 -12.22
C VAL A 295 -22.92 17.55 -11.82
N GLU A 296 -23.29 18.40 -12.78
CA GLU A 296 -23.78 19.76 -12.48
C GLU A 296 -25.19 19.77 -11.88
N GLU A 297 -26.12 18.92 -12.36
CA GLU A 297 -27.43 18.76 -11.71
C GLU A 297 -27.29 18.24 -10.26
N ILE A 298 -26.29 17.41 -9.98
CA ILE A 298 -25.97 16.97 -8.61
C ILE A 298 -25.40 18.11 -7.78
N LYS A 299 -24.40 18.86 -8.26
CA LYS A 299 -23.83 20.02 -7.53
C LYS A 299 -24.89 21.06 -7.15
N GLN A 300 -25.87 21.29 -8.04
CA GLN A 300 -27.00 22.20 -7.77
C GLN A 300 -27.95 21.68 -6.67
N LYS A 301 -28.17 20.35 -6.58
CA LYS A 301 -29.08 19.73 -5.61
C LYS A 301 -28.40 19.34 -4.30
N CYS A 302 -27.08 19.17 -4.30
CA CYS A 302 -26.26 18.70 -3.18
C CYS A 302 -25.13 19.70 -2.87
N VAL A 303 -25.50 20.86 -2.30
CA VAL A 303 -24.56 21.94 -1.95
C VAL A 303 -23.43 21.43 -1.06
N GLY A 304 -22.18 21.70 -1.45
CA GLY A 304 -20.97 21.29 -0.73
C GLY A 304 -20.38 19.94 -1.16
N LEU A 305 -21.08 19.16 -1.99
CA LEU A 305 -20.56 17.90 -2.52
C LEU A 305 -19.48 18.13 -3.60
N GLN A 306 -18.30 17.54 -3.43
CA GLN A 306 -17.29 17.50 -4.50
C GLN A 306 -17.43 16.24 -5.37
N LEU A 307 -18.03 16.43 -6.54
CA LEU A 307 -18.16 15.44 -7.60
C LEU A 307 -17.59 16.00 -8.91
N GLN A 308 -16.85 15.18 -9.65
CA GLN A 308 -16.25 15.51 -10.94
C GLN A 308 -16.73 14.53 -12.03
N ASN A 309 -16.32 14.73 -13.28
CA ASN A 309 -16.77 13.85 -14.39
C ASN A 309 -16.14 12.46 -14.31
N GLU A 310 -14.90 12.42 -13.82
CA GLU A 310 -14.04 11.23 -13.70
C GLU A 310 -14.65 10.21 -12.73
N ASP A 311 -15.39 10.70 -11.73
CA ASP A 311 -16.14 9.90 -10.78
C ASP A 311 -17.24 9.05 -11.47
N VAL A 312 -17.94 9.63 -12.46
CA VAL A 312 -18.95 8.90 -13.26
C VAL A 312 -18.29 7.91 -14.23
N TYR A 313 -17.13 8.26 -14.80
CA TYR A 313 -16.36 7.36 -15.67
C TYR A 313 -15.74 6.18 -14.91
N MET A 314 -15.44 6.34 -13.61
CA MET A 314 -14.90 5.30 -12.75
C MET A 314 -15.99 4.42 -12.10
N ALA A 315 -17.20 4.96 -11.93
CA ALA A 315 -18.34 4.28 -11.32
C ALA A 315 -19.49 4.14 -12.35
N THR A 316 -19.28 3.29 -13.37
CA THR A 316 -20.17 3.25 -14.55
C THR A 316 -21.50 2.54 -14.32
N THR A 317 -21.62 1.68 -13.30
CA THR A 317 -22.90 1.09 -12.89
C THR A 317 -23.63 1.97 -11.89
N PHE A 318 -24.95 1.88 -11.85
CA PHE A 318 -25.76 2.61 -10.88
C PHE A 318 -25.37 2.27 -9.43
N GLN A 319 -25.09 0.99 -9.14
CA GLN A 319 -24.64 0.55 -7.82
C GLN A 319 -23.31 1.20 -7.41
N ASP A 320 -22.29 1.15 -8.28
CA ASP A 320 -20.99 1.79 -8.02
C ASP A 320 -21.16 3.30 -7.80
N PHE A 321 -21.95 3.95 -8.69
CA PHE A 321 -22.17 5.39 -8.65
C PHE A 321 -22.86 5.82 -7.35
N ILE A 322 -23.92 5.11 -6.94
CA ILE A 322 -24.64 5.40 -5.71
C ILE A 322 -23.76 5.16 -4.48
N GLN A 323 -22.97 4.09 -4.43
CA GLN A 323 -22.05 3.85 -3.31
C GLN A 323 -21.02 4.97 -3.14
N MET A 324 -20.38 5.38 -4.24
CA MET A 324 -19.42 6.48 -4.26
C MET A 324 -20.07 7.84 -3.92
N PHE A 325 -21.20 8.17 -4.55
CA PHE A 325 -21.96 9.39 -4.28
C PHE A 325 -22.36 9.50 -2.81
N VAL A 326 -22.87 8.42 -2.22
CA VAL A 326 -23.29 8.38 -0.82
C VAL A 326 -22.10 8.50 0.15
N ARG A 327 -20.94 7.89 -0.15
CA ARG A 327 -19.70 8.10 0.62
C ARG A 327 -19.31 9.57 0.66
N ARG A 328 -19.21 10.21 -0.52
CA ARG A 328 -18.83 11.63 -0.64
C ARG A 328 -19.81 12.55 0.07
N LEU A 329 -21.12 12.27 -0.03
CA LEU A 329 -22.17 13.08 0.60
C LEU A 329 -22.17 12.99 2.13
N ARG A 330 -21.61 11.92 2.70
CA ARG A 330 -21.33 11.78 4.15
C ARG A 330 -19.99 12.36 4.59
N GLY A 331 -19.16 12.84 3.66
CA GLY A 331 -17.77 13.20 3.94
C GLY A 331 -16.84 12.00 4.15
N GLU A 332 -17.22 10.77 3.77
CA GLU A 332 -16.39 9.57 3.92
C GLU A 332 -15.21 9.52 2.92
N ASP A 333 -15.17 10.47 1.98
CA ASP A 333 -14.04 10.76 1.08
C ASP A 333 -13.36 12.10 1.44
N GLN A 334 -13.61 12.68 2.63
CA GLN A 334 -12.70 13.69 3.17
C GLN A 334 -11.41 12.97 3.59
N GLU A 335 -10.30 13.29 2.95
CA GLU A 335 -8.98 12.81 3.35
C GLU A 335 -8.75 13.22 4.81
N GLU A 336 -8.38 12.27 5.68
CA GLU A 336 -7.93 12.58 7.03
C GLU A 336 -6.74 13.54 6.91
N GLU A 337 -6.83 14.72 7.52
CA GLU A 337 -5.80 15.76 7.42
C GLU A 337 -4.44 15.15 7.78
N MET A 338 -3.53 15.10 6.79
CA MET A 338 -2.30 14.32 6.91
C MET A 338 -1.37 15.00 7.91
N VAL A 339 -1.41 14.54 9.15
CA VAL A 339 -0.46 14.94 10.20
C VAL A 339 0.90 14.35 9.83
N ILE A 340 1.82 15.22 9.40
CA ILE A 340 3.17 14.88 8.99
C ILE A 340 4.14 15.35 10.08
N ASP A 341 5.01 14.46 10.55
CA ASP A 341 6.09 14.82 11.45
C ASP A 341 7.25 15.44 10.66
N TYR A 342 7.46 16.75 10.86
CA TYR A 342 8.51 17.51 10.18
C TYR A 342 9.73 17.73 11.07
N ALA A 343 10.93 17.51 10.51
CA ALA A 343 12.13 18.18 10.99
C ALA A 343 12.11 19.63 10.51
N THR A 344 12.12 20.59 11.45
CA THR A 344 12.08 22.03 11.16
C THR A 344 13.45 22.67 11.29
N LYS A 345 13.87 23.50 10.32
CA LYS A 345 15.13 24.27 10.39
C LYS A 345 14.89 25.70 9.94
N ASP A 346 15.27 26.67 10.78
CA ASP A 346 15.29 28.08 10.39
C ASP A 346 16.58 28.36 9.61
N VAL A 347 16.44 28.64 8.31
CA VAL A 347 17.56 28.76 7.36
C VAL A 347 17.10 29.58 6.15
N ASN A 348 18.01 30.31 5.49
CA ASN A 348 17.68 31.15 4.31
C ASN A 348 16.49 32.12 4.52
N ASN A 349 16.33 32.64 5.74
CA ASN A 349 15.21 33.51 6.17
C ASN A 349 13.81 32.86 6.12
N MET A 350 13.72 31.52 6.15
CA MET A 350 12.48 30.76 6.22
C MET A 350 12.56 29.61 7.24
N THR A 351 11.42 29.13 7.72
CA THR A 351 11.33 27.90 8.53
C THR A 351 11.01 26.73 7.61
N VAL A 352 12.05 26.03 7.15
CA VAL A 352 11.93 24.88 6.24
C VAL A 352 11.33 23.69 6.98
N LYS A 353 10.40 22.96 6.34
CA LYS A 353 9.71 21.78 6.90
C LYS A 353 10.05 20.51 6.11
N MET A 354 10.90 19.66 6.67
CA MET A 354 11.38 18.43 6.02
C MET A 354 10.69 17.19 6.61
N PRO A 355 9.84 16.46 5.85
CA PRO A 355 9.45 15.11 6.20
C PRO A 355 10.68 14.19 6.18
N TRP A 356 10.81 13.31 7.18
CA TRP A 356 12.02 12.49 7.38
C TRP A 356 11.74 10.97 7.42
N GLN A 357 10.47 10.60 7.37
CA GLN A 357 9.95 9.23 7.39
C GLN A 357 9.88 8.60 6.00
N CYS A 358 9.67 7.27 5.92
CA CYS A 358 9.41 6.58 4.66
C CYS A 358 8.02 6.95 4.13
N PHE A 359 7.91 7.40 2.88
CA PHE A 359 6.63 7.66 2.25
C PHE A 359 6.09 6.39 1.56
N ILE A 360 5.09 5.76 2.16
CA ILE A 360 4.49 4.48 1.73
C ILE A 360 2.97 4.62 1.68
N ASN A 361 2.35 4.19 0.59
CA ASN A 361 0.88 4.16 0.40
C ASN A 361 0.16 5.48 0.74
N GLY A 362 0.77 6.63 0.41
CA GLY A 362 0.21 7.95 0.70
C GLY A 362 0.38 8.42 2.15
N LYS A 363 1.23 7.78 2.96
CA LYS A 363 1.51 8.14 4.35
C LYS A 363 3.01 8.23 4.62
N PHE A 364 3.38 9.09 5.56
CA PHE A 364 4.72 9.08 6.16
C PHE A 364 4.70 8.12 7.35
N GLU A 365 5.64 7.17 7.36
CA GLU A 365 5.73 6.11 8.38
C GLU A 365 7.20 5.81 8.71
N ASP A 366 7.48 5.43 9.96
CA ASP A 366 8.79 4.92 10.37
C ASP A 366 9.18 3.65 9.60
N ALA A 367 10.49 3.40 9.46
CA ALA A 367 10.99 2.11 9.00
C ALA A 367 10.59 0.99 9.97
N GLU A 368 10.19 -0.18 9.45
CA GLU A 368 9.71 -1.35 10.21
C GLU A 368 10.62 -1.76 11.37
N ASN A 369 11.92 -1.55 11.22
CA ASN A 369 12.96 -1.91 12.20
C ASN A 369 13.37 -0.74 13.15
N GLY A 370 12.70 0.41 13.06
CA GLY A 370 12.98 1.61 13.85
C GLY A 370 14.33 2.28 13.57
N LYS A 371 15.05 1.90 12.50
CA LYS A 371 16.36 2.49 12.19
C LYS A 371 16.23 3.85 11.54
N THR A 372 17.18 4.72 11.87
CA THR A 372 17.42 6.00 11.22
C THR A 372 18.89 6.14 10.85
N ALA A 373 19.18 7.00 9.87
CA ALA A 373 20.51 7.49 9.58
C ALA A 373 20.51 9.03 9.68
N ASP A 374 21.65 9.61 9.97
CA ASP A 374 21.82 11.07 10.04
C ASP A 374 22.13 11.58 8.63
N THR A 375 21.40 12.59 8.12
CA THR A 375 21.81 13.32 6.91
C THR A 375 22.58 14.58 7.29
N ILE A 376 23.60 14.91 6.49
CA ILE A 376 24.72 15.77 6.88
C ILE A 376 24.83 16.95 5.92
N ASN A 377 24.89 18.16 6.47
CA ASN A 377 25.13 19.38 5.70
C ASN A 377 26.59 19.38 5.21
N PRO A 378 26.85 19.36 3.89
CA PRO A 378 28.22 19.35 3.38
C PRO A 378 28.96 20.68 3.62
N ALA A 379 28.26 21.78 3.91
CA ALA A 379 28.89 23.08 4.15
C ALA A 379 29.65 23.17 5.48
N ASP A 380 29.21 22.44 6.52
CA ASP A 380 29.75 22.53 7.89
C ASP A 380 29.95 21.16 8.59
N GLY A 381 29.54 20.06 7.95
CA GLY A 381 29.60 18.72 8.52
C GLY A 381 28.56 18.44 9.62
N SER A 382 27.61 19.35 9.85
CA SER A 382 26.58 19.20 10.89
C SER A 382 25.45 18.26 10.46
N VAL A 383 24.79 17.63 11.44
CA VAL A 383 23.58 16.83 11.20
C VAL A 383 22.40 17.78 10.90
N ILE A 384 21.73 17.58 9.76
CA ILE A 384 20.52 18.30 9.40
C ILE A 384 19.33 17.73 10.18
N CYS A 385 19.10 16.42 10.05
CA CYS A 385 18.07 15.66 10.76
C CYS A 385 18.37 14.15 10.72
N LYS A 386 17.50 13.35 11.34
CA LYS A 386 17.50 11.89 11.23
C LYS A 386 16.45 11.45 10.21
N VAL A 387 16.83 10.63 9.25
CA VAL A 387 15.97 10.09 8.18
C VAL A 387 15.74 8.60 8.39
N ALA A 388 14.54 8.08 8.11
CA ALA A 388 14.19 6.67 8.26
C ALA A 388 15.01 5.77 7.33
N TYR A 389 15.65 4.72 7.90
CA TYR A 389 16.53 3.82 7.17
C TYR A 389 15.79 2.53 6.76
N ALA A 390 15.13 2.60 5.61
CA ALA A 390 14.19 1.59 5.11
C ALA A 390 14.72 0.13 5.16
N SER A 391 13.87 -0.78 5.65
CA SER A 391 14.12 -2.22 5.73
C SER A 391 13.72 -2.96 4.43
N VAL A 392 13.99 -4.26 4.38
CA VAL A 392 13.47 -5.15 3.31
C VAL A 392 11.93 -5.23 3.36
N GLY A 393 11.34 -5.24 4.55
CA GLY A 393 9.89 -5.22 4.74
C GLY A 393 9.28 -3.91 4.26
N ASP A 394 9.90 -2.76 4.55
CA ASP A 394 9.44 -1.45 4.05
C ASP A 394 9.43 -1.39 2.52
N VAL A 395 10.47 -1.95 1.87
CA VAL A 395 10.52 -2.07 0.40
C VAL A 395 9.41 -2.99 -0.12
N ASP A 396 9.13 -4.12 0.54
CA ASP A 396 8.04 -5.01 0.12
C ASP A 396 6.65 -4.40 0.35
N ARG A 397 6.46 -3.59 1.42
CA ARG A 397 5.24 -2.79 1.63
C ARG A 397 5.05 -1.73 0.54
N ALA A 398 6.12 -1.01 0.18
CA ALA A 398 6.10 -0.03 -0.90
C ALA A 398 5.80 -0.68 -2.27
N ILE A 399 6.34 -1.87 -2.56
CA ILE A 399 6.03 -2.63 -3.77
C ILE A 399 4.56 -3.08 -3.79
N ALA A 400 4.04 -3.57 -2.66
CA ALA A 400 2.64 -3.99 -2.56
C ALA A 400 1.68 -2.82 -2.82
N ALA A 401 1.91 -1.67 -2.17
CA ALA A 401 1.12 -0.46 -2.39
C ALA A 401 1.21 0.04 -3.84
N ALA A 402 2.41 0.09 -4.44
CA ALA A 402 2.58 0.50 -5.83
C ALA A 402 1.92 -0.48 -6.83
N LYS A 403 1.88 -1.78 -6.52
CA LYS A 403 1.17 -2.79 -7.30
C LYS A 403 -0.35 -2.60 -7.18
N GLU A 404 -0.87 -2.42 -5.98
CA GLU A 404 -2.30 -2.21 -5.73
C GLU A 404 -2.80 -0.92 -6.41
N ALA A 405 -2.06 0.19 -6.28
CA ALA A 405 -2.33 1.46 -6.95
C ALA A 405 -2.32 1.36 -8.49
N PHE A 406 -1.62 0.37 -9.06
CA PHE A 406 -1.54 0.13 -10.50
C PHE A 406 -2.56 -0.90 -11.02
N GLU A 407 -2.83 -1.99 -10.30
CA GLU A 407 -3.75 -3.05 -10.75
C GLU A 407 -5.21 -2.74 -10.37
N VAL A 408 -5.43 -2.14 -9.19
CA VAL A 408 -6.76 -1.89 -8.61
C VAL A 408 -7.06 -0.38 -8.54
N GLY A 409 -6.08 0.43 -8.16
CA GLY A 409 -6.23 1.86 -7.92
C GLY A 409 -6.57 2.72 -9.14
N PRO A 410 -6.93 3.99 -8.92
CA PRO A 410 -7.42 4.87 -9.98
C PRO A 410 -6.35 5.24 -11.01
N TRP A 411 -5.07 5.30 -10.61
CA TRP A 411 -4.01 5.91 -11.43
C TRP A 411 -3.82 5.28 -12.81
N SER A 412 -3.95 3.95 -12.94
CA SER A 412 -3.83 3.25 -14.23
C SER A 412 -5.09 3.34 -15.10
N ARG A 413 -6.26 3.40 -14.47
CA ARG A 413 -7.60 3.43 -15.08
C ARG A 413 -8.02 4.83 -15.53
N MET A 414 -7.53 5.84 -14.81
CA MET A 414 -7.67 7.26 -15.11
C MET A 414 -7.28 7.58 -16.56
N ASN A 415 -8.10 8.40 -17.19
CA ASN A 415 -7.86 8.97 -18.50
C ASN A 415 -6.45 9.60 -18.58
N PRO A 416 -5.67 9.34 -19.64
CA PRO A 416 -4.34 9.92 -19.79
C PRO A 416 -4.31 11.44 -19.72
N ARG A 417 -5.37 12.15 -20.13
CA ARG A 417 -5.45 13.61 -19.98
C ARG A 417 -5.45 14.04 -18.52
N ASP A 418 -6.25 13.38 -17.70
CA ASP A 418 -6.49 13.80 -16.31
C ASP A 418 -5.29 13.39 -15.43
N ARG A 419 -4.60 12.30 -15.80
CA ARG A 419 -3.25 11.98 -15.31
C ARG A 419 -2.25 13.09 -15.66
N GLY A 420 -2.34 13.67 -16.86
CA GLY A 420 -1.60 14.87 -17.26
C GLY A 420 -1.94 16.07 -16.37
N THR A 421 -3.22 16.36 -16.12
CA THR A 421 -3.69 17.43 -15.22
C THR A 421 -3.11 17.30 -13.80
N LEU A 422 -3.03 16.08 -13.24
CA LEU A 422 -2.42 15.86 -11.93
C LEU A 422 -0.89 16.06 -11.94
N LEU A 423 -0.20 15.72 -13.03
CA LEU A 423 1.23 16.00 -13.18
C LEU A 423 1.52 17.50 -13.41
N TYR A 424 0.60 18.24 -14.04
CA TYR A 424 0.65 19.70 -14.06
C TYR A 424 0.47 20.28 -12.66
N LYS A 425 -0.57 19.89 -11.93
CA LYS A 425 -0.80 20.33 -10.53
C LYS A 425 0.41 20.06 -9.63
N LEU A 426 1.07 18.90 -9.77
CA LEU A 426 2.30 18.59 -9.05
C LEU A 426 3.43 19.58 -9.39
N ALA A 427 3.63 19.90 -10.67
CA ALA A 427 4.64 20.87 -11.08
C ALA A 427 4.33 22.30 -10.60
N ASP A 428 3.05 22.67 -10.52
CA ASP A 428 2.60 23.96 -10.03
C ASP A 428 2.81 24.08 -8.50
N LEU A 429 2.55 23.00 -7.73
CA LEU A 429 2.91 22.91 -6.31
C LEU A 429 4.43 22.95 -6.07
N MET A 430 5.22 22.34 -6.96
CA MET A 430 6.68 22.46 -6.91
C MET A 430 7.18 23.88 -7.24
N GLU A 431 6.42 24.67 -8.01
CA GLU A 431 6.70 26.08 -8.29
C GLU A 431 6.26 26.99 -7.13
N GLU A 432 5.21 26.63 -6.39
CA GLU A 432 4.77 27.30 -5.16
C GLU A 432 5.78 27.12 -4.00
N HIS A 433 6.42 25.95 -3.91
CA HIS A 433 7.46 25.65 -2.91
C HIS A 433 8.91 25.79 -3.42
N GLN A 434 9.14 26.48 -4.54
CA GLN A 434 10.44 26.39 -5.23
C GLN A 434 11.65 26.91 -4.41
N GLU A 435 11.47 27.97 -3.61
CA GLU A 435 12.51 28.49 -2.72
C GLU A 435 12.78 27.57 -1.52
N GLU A 436 11.75 26.89 -0.99
CA GLU A 436 11.90 25.90 0.08
C GLU A 436 12.66 24.66 -0.44
N LEU A 437 12.22 24.11 -1.58
CA LEU A 437 12.90 23.00 -2.27
C LEU A 437 14.36 23.33 -2.61
N ALA A 438 14.62 24.54 -3.12
CA ALA A 438 15.98 24.98 -3.43
C ALA A 438 16.83 25.15 -2.17
N THR A 439 16.24 25.55 -1.03
CA THR A 439 16.93 25.65 0.25
C THR A 439 17.27 24.27 0.81
N ILE A 440 16.35 23.30 0.73
CA ILE A 440 16.59 21.89 1.11
C ILE A 440 17.74 21.31 0.27
N GLU A 441 17.66 21.43 -1.06
CA GLU A 441 18.69 20.95 -1.98
C GLU A 441 20.07 21.57 -1.66
N SER A 442 20.10 22.86 -1.28
CA SER A 442 21.34 23.55 -0.92
C SER A 442 21.99 22.98 0.34
N ILE A 443 21.21 22.69 1.38
CA ILE A 443 21.73 22.18 2.66
C ILE A 443 22.01 20.67 2.64
N ASP A 444 21.35 19.87 1.80
CA ASP A 444 21.55 18.41 1.76
C ASP A 444 22.61 17.99 0.72
N SER A 445 22.71 18.70 -0.42
CA SER A 445 23.66 18.37 -1.50
C SER A 445 24.87 19.32 -1.65
N GLY A 446 24.82 20.52 -1.05
CA GLY A 446 25.80 21.57 -1.28
C GLY A 446 25.67 22.28 -2.63
N ALA A 447 24.53 22.16 -3.30
CA ALA A 447 24.21 22.96 -4.48
C ALA A 447 24.08 24.44 -4.11
N VAL A 448 24.70 25.36 -4.87
CA VAL A 448 24.54 26.80 -4.62
C VAL A 448 23.07 27.18 -4.79
N TYR A 449 22.47 27.91 -3.84
CA TYR A 449 21.04 28.21 -3.83
C TYR A 449 20.50 28.76 -5.16
N THR A 450 21.23 29.69 -5.79
CA THR A 450 20.83 30.27 -7.10
C THR A 450 20.88 29.28 -8.27
N LEU A 451 21.66 28.20 -8.15
CA LEU A 451 21.73 27.06 -9.07
C LEU A 451 20.72 25.97 -8.69
N ALA A 452 20.46 25.75 -7.41
CA ALA A 452 19.38 24.88 -6.93
C ALA A 452 18.03 25.35 -7.47
N LEU A 453 17.68 26.62 -7.22
CA LEU A 453 16.45 27.26 -7.69
C LEU A 453 16.31 27.21 -9.23
N LYS A 454 17.32 27.68 -9.97
CA LYS A 454 17.25 27.78 -11.44
C LYS A 454 17.32 26.43 -12.16
N THR A 455 18.08 25.47 -11.63
CA THR A 455 18.38 24.22 -12.34
C THR A 455 17.77 23.01 -11.66
N HIS A 456 18.12 22.73 -10.41
CA HIS A 456 17.69 21.49 -9.72
C HIS A 456 16.16 21.46 -9.57
N VAL A 457 15.58 22.53 -9.04
CA VAL A 457 14.12 22.72 -8.91
C VAL A 457 13.52 23.15 -10.25
N GLY A 458 14.07 24.21 -10.87
CA GLY A 458 13.53 24.80 -12.11
C GLY A 458 13.43 23.83 -13.30
N MET A 459 14.42 22.95 -13.52
CA MET A 459 14.31 21.91 -14.56
C MET A 459 13.42 20.73 -14.13
N SER A 460 13.28 20.46 -12.83
CA SER A 460 12.35 19.43 -12.34
C SER A 460 10.89 19.85 -12.58
N ILE A 461 10.53 21.11 -12.29
CA ILE A 461 9.22 21.71 -12.64
C ILE A 461 8.98 21.58 -14.15
N GLN A 462 9.95 21.98 -14.98
CA GLN A 462 9.84 21.85 -16.45
C GLN A 462 9.71 20.40 -16.91
N THR A 463 10.37 19.46 -16.24
CA THR A 463 10.31 18.01 -16.54
C THR A 463 8.91 17.46 -16.29
N PHE A 464 8.29 17.80 -15.16
CA PHE A 464 6.89 17.41 -14.90
C PHE A 464 5.93 18.07 -15.90
N ARG A 465 6.04 19.39 -16.16
CA ARG A 465 5.20 20.09 -17.15
C ARG A 465 5.36 19.53 -18.58
N TYR A 466 6.56 19.07 -18.95
CA TYR A 466 6.84 18.44 -20.23
C TYR A 466 6.19 17.05 -20.34
N PHE A 467 6.39 16.17 -19.36
CA PHE A 467 5.84 14.82 -19.40
C PHE A 467 4.33 14.75 -19.14
N ALA A 468 3.77 15.68 -18.35
CA ALA A 468 2.32 15.89 -18.24
C ALA A 468 1.67 16.10 -19.62
N GLY A 469 2.32 16.93 -20.46
CA GLY A 469 1.89 17.19 -21.83
C GLY A 469 1.99 16.01 -22.78
N TRP A 470 2.72 14.95 -22.42
CA TRP A 470 2.83 13.72 -23.22
C TRP A 470 1.75 12.68 -22.93
N CYS A 471 1.08 12.73 -21.77
CA CYS A 471 0.20 11.65 -21.31
C CYS A 471 -0.88 11.27 -22.34
N ASP A 472 -1.59 12.24 -22.94
CA ASP A 472 -2.61 11.99 -23.97
C ASP A 472 -2.06 11.92 -25.41
N LYS A 473 -0.73 11.84 -25.58
CA LYS A 473 -0.01 11.80 -26.89
C LYS A 473 0.86 10.55 -27.07
N ILE A 474 0.88 9.64 -26.09
CA ILE A 474 1.51 8.32 -26.21
C ILE A 474 0.61 7.40 -27.06
N HIS A 475 0.87 7.37 -28.36
CA HIS A 475 0.05 6.61 -29.32
C HIS A 475 0.52 5.17 -29.53
N GLY A 476 -0.43 4.26 -29.72
CA GLY A 476 -0.18 2.92 -30.28
C GLY A 476 0.08 2.95 -31.80
N LYS A 477 0.14 1.77 -32.42
CA LYS A 477 0.20 1.62 -33.88
C LYS A 477 -0.78 0.54 -34.33
N THR A 478 -1.58 0.82 -35.35
CA THR A 478 -2.40 -0.18 -36.04
C THR A 478 -1.52 -0.95 -37.04
N ILE A 479 -1.54 -2.27 -36.98
CA ILE A 479 -0.79 -3.15 -37.88
C ILE A 479 -1.70 -4.33 -38.25
N PRO A 480 -2.16 -4.46 -39.51
CA PRO A 480 -3.07 -5.54 -39.91
C PRO A 480 -2.33 -6.86 -40.03
N ILE A 481 -2.64 -7.81 -39.12
CA ILE A 481 -2.09 -9.18 -39.09
C ILE A 481 -3.17 -10.18 -38.65
N ASN A 482 -2.96 -11.47 -38.93
CA ASN A 482 -3.67 -12.54 -38.23
C ASN A 482 -3.18 -12.64 -36.77
N GLN A 483 -4.02 -13.18 -35.88
CA GLN A 483 -4.03 -12.92 -34.42
C GLN A 483 -2.85 -13.49 -33.58
N ALA A 484 -2.50 -12.76 -32.49
CA ALA A 484 -1.79 -13.12 -31.22
C ALA A 484 -0.41 -12.45 -30.90
N ARG A 485 -0.22 -11.79 -29.72
CA ARG A 485 1.07 -11.26 -29.13
C ARG A 485 1.08 -11.00 -27.57
N PRO A 486 2.25 -10.83 -26.85
CA PRO A 486 2.34 -10.73 -25.34
C PRO A 486 3.39 -9.75 -24.62
N ASN A 487 3.27 -9.52 -23.27
CA ASN A 487 4.31 -9.35 -22.15
C ASN A 487 5.16 -8.03 -21.72
N ARG A 488 5.16 -7.63 -20.39
CA ARG A 488 6.26 -7.15 -19.39
C ARG A 488 6.76 -5.63 -19.04
N GLY A 489 6.78 -5.12 -17.73
CA GLY A 489 7.52 -3.90 -17.09
C GLY A 489 7.56 -3.68 -15.47
N MET A 490 8.57 -3.03 -14.71
CA MET A 490 8.99 -2.98 -13.16
C MET A 490 9.65 -1.59 -12.61
N VAL A 491 10.79 -1.35 -11.82
CA VAL A 491 11.81 -1.91 -10.75
C VAL A 491 12.68 -0.71 -10.14
N GLY A 492 13.52 -0.62 -9.05
CA GLY A 492 14.60 -1.36 -8.27
C GLY A 492 14.90 -0.79 -6.83
N GLN A 493 15.24 -1.51 -5.71
CA GLN A 493 16.37 -2.44 -5.37
C GLN A 493 16.08 -3.89 -4.81
N ARG A 494 15.32 -4.21 -3.73
CA ARG A 494 14.80 -5.61 -3.51
C ARG A 494 13.82 -5.99 -4.63
N MET A 495 13.21 -4.94 -5.15
CA MET A 495 12.66 -4.82 -6.49
C MET A 495 13.59 -5.40 -7.61
N PHE A 496 14.94 -5.42 -7.54
CA PHE A 496 15.79 -6.10 -8.56
C PHE A 496 15.49 -7.60 -8.63
N ASP A 497 15.08 -8.21 -7.52
CA ASP A 497 14.80 -9.65 -7.43
C ASP A 497 13.30 -9.96 -7.24
N HIS A 498 12.47 -8.95 -6.92
CA HIS A 498 11.01 -9.11 -6.80
C HIS A 498 10.39 -9.64 -8.12
N PRO A 499 9.38 -10.55 -8.05
CA PRO A 499 8.78 -11.16 -9.23
C PRO A 499 7.70 -10.30 -9.93
N ASP A 500 7.02 -9.41 -9.21
CA ASP A 500 5.70 -8.88 -9.62
C ASP A 500 5.66 -7.96 -10.84
N ILE A 501 6.82 -7.57 -11.33
CA ILE A 501 6.96 -6.47 -12.26
C ILE A 501 8.15 -6.83 -13.20
N ARG A 502 8.48 -6.08 -14.26
CA ARG A 502 9.39 -6.51 -15.37
C ARG A 502 10.29 -5.47 -16.19
N LYS A 503 10.74 -4.27 -15.71
CA LYS A 503 11.52 -3.11 -16.37
C LYS A 503 12.05 -1.98 -15.43
N LEU A 504 13.32 -1.50 -15.44
CA LEU A 504 13.90 -0.40 -14.58
C LEU A 504 14.29 0.90 -15.31
N GLY A 505 14.69 1.94 -14.56
CA GLY A 505 15.77 2.88 -14.94
C GLY A 505 16.67 3.28 -13.74
N PHE A 506 18.00 3.16 -13.85
CA PHE A 506 18.98 3.50 -12.82
C PHE A 506 20.07 4.44 -13.37
N THR A 507 20.48 5.42 -12.56
CA THR A 507 21.60 6.33 -12.84
C THR A 507 22.60 6.24 -11.68
N GLY A 508 23.89 6.12 -11.97
CA GLY A 508 24.92 5.99 -10.94
C GLY A 508 26.25 5.47 -11.48
N SER A 509 26.98 4.70 -10.65
CA SER A 509 28.31 4.21 -11.04
C SER A 509 28.26 2.90 -11.85
N THR A 510 29.19 2.77 -12.81
CA THR A 510 29.33 1.56 -13.65
C THR A 510 29.41 0.24 -12.86
N PRO A 511 30.15 0.11 -11.73
CA PRO A 511 30.20 -1.14 -10.96
C PRO A 511 28.83 -1.57 -10.42
N ILE A 512 28.05 -0.63 -9.87
CA ILE A 512 26.70 -0.89 -9.36
C ILE A 512 25.76 -1.24 -10.53
N GLY A 513 25.82 -0.49 -11.63
CA GLY A 513 25.03 -0.77 -12.84
C GLY A 513 25.20 -2.19 -13.40
N LYS A 514 26.40 -2.77 -13.28
CA LYS A 514 26.68 -4.16 -13.69
C LYS A 514 25.96 -5.19 -12.79
N GLU A 515 26.01 -5.02 -11.47
CA GLU A 515 25.31 -5.90 -10.54
C GLU A 515 23.79 -5.75 -10.67
N ILE A 516 23.29 -4.54 -10.91
CA ILE A 516 21.87 -4.29 -11.25
C ILE A 516 21.46 -5.08 -12.50
N MET A 517 22.24 -4.98 -13.59
CA MET A 517 21.94 -5.70 -14.83
C MET A 517 21.96 -7.22 -14.65
N LYS A 518 22.89 -7.73 -13.85
CA LYS A 518 23.04 -9.14 -13.48
C LYS A 518 21.83 -9.66 -12.68
N SER A 519 21.41 -8.96 -11.62
CA SER A 519 20.15 -9.28 -10.90
C SER A 519 18.93 -9.21 -11.81
N CYS A 520 18.90 -8.26 -12.76
CA CYS A 520 17.82 -8.14 -13.74
C CYS A 520 17.71 -9.35 -14.69
N VAL A 521 18.84 -9.95 -15.07
CA VAL A 521 18.88 -11.19 -15.87
C VAL A 521 18.51 -12.41 -15.02
N LEU A 522 19.09 -12.55 -13.82
CA LEU A 522 18.97 -13.74 -12.99
C LEU A 522 17.57 -13.94 -12.37
N SER A 523 16.83 -12.86 -12.12
CA SER A 523 15.55 -12.91 -11.41
C SER A 523 14.35 -13.26 -12.31
N ASN A 524 13.93 -12.36 -13.21
CA ASN A 524 12.74 -12.56 -14.05
C ASN A 524 12.84 -11.93 -15.46
N LEU A 525 14.07 -11.71 -15.96
CA LEU A 525 14.35 -11.06 -17.26
C LEU A 525 13.63 -9.71 -17.39
N LYS A 526 13.83 -8.89 -16.36
CA LYS A 526 13.28 -7.52 -16.27
C LYS A 526 14.11 -6.58 -17.15
N LYS A 527 13.45 -5.77 -18.00
CA LYS A 527 14.10 -4.73 -18.82
C LYS A 527 14.88 -3.76 -17.89
N VAL A 528 15.85 -3.01 -18.41
CA VAL A 528 16.62 -2.05 -17.62
C VAL A 528 17.07 -0.90 -18.53
N SER A 529 17.22 0.30 -17.98
CA SER A 529 17.99 1.41 -18.59
C SER A 529 19.02 1.90 -17.57
N LEU A 530 20.23 2.22 -18.02
CA LEU A 530 21.41 2.40 -17.18
C LEU A 530 22.22 3.60 -17.67
N GLU A 531 22.32 4.66 -16.86
CA GLU A 531 23.21 5.80 -17.10
C GLU A 531 24.37 5.75 -16.10
N LEU A 532 25.59 5.48 -16.58
CA LEU A 532 26.65 4.89 -15.75
C LEU A 532 27.92 5.77 -15.55
N GLY A 533 27.76 7.08 -15.77
CA GLY A 533 28.84 8.08 -15.79
C GLY A 533 29.55 8.19 -17.14
N GLY A 534 30.52 9.11 -17.24
CA GLY A 534 31.26 9.36 -18.48
C GLY A 534 32.65 9.98 -18.24
N LYS A 535 33.47 10.02 -19.31
CA LYS A 535 34.75 10.74 -19.38
C LYS A 535 34.78 11.57 -20.67
N SER A 536 33.75 12.41 -20.78
CA SER A 536 33.36 13.15 -21.99
C SER A 536 34.50 14.03 -22.52
N PRO A 537 34.83 13.96 -23.81
CA PRO A 537 35.78 14.87 -24.43
C PRO A 537 35.10 16.17 -24.87
N LEU A 538 35.71 17.31 -24.56
CA LEU A 538 35.48 18.58 -25.26
C LEU A 538 36.69 18.84 -26.16
N ILE A 539 36.47 19.20 -27.43
CA ILE A 539 37.52 19.49 -28.42
C ILE A 539 37.40 20.96 -28.83
N ILE A 540 38.51 21.70 -28.79
CA ILE A 540 38.59 23.15 -29.01
C ILE A 540 39.63 23.42 -30.11
N PHE A 541 39.15 23.75 -31.30
CA PHE A 541 39.96 24.08 -32.48
C PHE A 541 40.40 25.56 -32.49
N SER A 542 41.45 25.87 -33.25
CA SER A 542 42.03 27.22 -33.31
C SER A 542 41.16 28.28 -34.01
N ASP A 543 40.15 27.85 -34.76
CA ASP A 543 39.15 28.71 -35.42
C ASP A 543 37.98 29.11 -34.49
N CYS A 544 38.00 28.67 -33.23
CA CYS A 544 36.93 28.96 -32.28
C CYS A 544 36.95 30.41 -31.74
N ASP A 545 35.80 30.85 -31.23
CA ASP A 545 35.71 32.05 -30.41
C ASP A 545 36.35 31.78 -29.03
N MET A 546 37.58 32.25 -28.84
CA MET A 546 38.38 32.04 -27.62
C MET A 546 37.64 32.45 -26.32
N ASP A 547 36.93 33.57 -26.30
CA ASP A 547 36.25 34.05 -25.09
C ASP A 547 35.01 33.22 -24.76
N LYS A 548 34.31 32.70 -25.78
CA LYS A 548 33.28 31.67 -25.60
C LYS A 548 33.89 30.33 -25.21
N ALA A 549 35.02 29.93 -25.80
CA ALA A 549 35.68 28.66 -25.54
C ALA A 549 36.12 28.55 -24.09
N VAL A 550 36.81 29.56 -23.54
CA VAL A 550 37.20 29.61 -22.12
C VAL A 550 35.96 29.54 -21.22
N ARG A 551 34.93 30.36 -21.48
CA ARG A 551 33.70 30.38 -20.68
C ARG A 551 32.93 29.06 -20.70
N MET A 552 32.81 28.44 -21.86
CA MET A 552 32.09 27.17 -22.03
C MET A 552 32.91 25.98 -21.53
N GLY A 553 34.24 26.00 -21.69
CA GLY A 553 35.16 25.03 -21.10
C GLY A 553 35.09 25.04 -19.58
N MET A 554 35.24 26.22 -18.96
CA MET A 554 35.02 26.44 -17.52
C MET A 554 33.66 25.89 -17.07
N SER A 555 32.57 26.24 -17.75
CA SER A 555 31.23 25.73 -17.44
C SER A 555 31.14 24.20 -17.56
N SER A 556 31.74 23.61 -18.60
CA SER A 556 31.69 22.17 -18.85
C SER A 556 32.43 21.31 -17.81
N VAL A 557 33.31 21.91 -17.00
CA VAL A 557 34.06 21.24 -15.92
C VAL A 557 33.50 21.60 -14.54
N PHE A 558 33.31 22.89 -14.25
CA PHE A 558 33.05 23.37 -12.89
C PHE A 558 31.56 23.58 -12.55
N PHE A 559 30.64 23.41 -13.51
CA PHE A 559 29.20 23.47 -13.24
C PHE A 559 28.80 22.39 -12.22
N ASN A 560 27.98 22.78 -11.24
CA ASN A 560 27.58 21.94 -10.10
C ASN A 560 28.76 21.26 -9.38
N LYS A 561 29.82 22.03 -9.06
CA LYS A 561 31.06 21.53 -8.41
C LYS A 561 31.72 20.33 -9.12
N GLY A 562 31.45 20.12 -10.41
CA GLY A 562 31.92 18.97 -11.19
C GLY A 562 31.10 17.68 -10.98
N GLU A 563 30.14 17.67 -10.05
CA GLU A 563 29.17 16.61 -9.84
C GLU A 563 28.08 16.67 -10.92
N ASN A 564 28.48 16.37 -12.16
CA ASN A 564 27.65 16.44 -13.34
C ASN A 564 28.00 15.28 -14.28
N CYS A 565 27.03 14.41 -14.59
CA CYS A 565 27.25 13.19 -15.36
C CYS A 565 27.73 13.43 -16.81
N ILE A 566 27.50 14.62 -17.37
CA ILE A 566 27.96 15.03 -18.70
C ILE A 566 29.22 15.91 -18.68
N ALA A 567 29.85 16.13 -17.53
CA ALA A 567 31.03 16.99 -17.40
C ALA A 567 32.15 16.61 -18.37
N ALA A 568 32.85 17.61 -18.90
CA ALA A 568 33.95 17.47 -19.85
C ALA A 568 35.22 16.98 -19.14
N GLY A 569 35.22 15.73 -18.71
CA GLY A 569 36.32 15.11 -17.96
C GLY A 569 37.64 14.98 -18.72
N ARG A 570 37.71 15.41 -19.98
CA ARG A 570 38.93 15.73 -20.75
C ARG A 570 38.66 16.90 -21.71
N LEU A 571 39.57 17.87 -21.75
CA LEU A 571 39.63 18.90 -22.80
C LEU A 571 40.79 18.59 -23.73
N PHE A 572 40.57 18.72 -25.04
CA PHE A 572 41.57 18.65 -26.09
C PHE A 572 41.60 20.00 -26.79
N VAL A 573 42.69 20.75 -26.65
CA VAL A 573 42.86 22.09 -27.23
C VAL A 573 43.91 22.01 -28.34
N GLU A 574 43.65 22.67 -29.46
CA GLU A 574 44.60 22.69 -30.58
C GLU A 574 45.89 23.45 -30.21
N GLU A 575 47.04 22.86 -30.53
CA GLU A 575 48.40 23.34 -30.21
C GLU A 575 48.58 24.85 -30.35
N SER A 576 48.12 25.40 -31.48
CA SER A 576 48.26 26.81 -31.88
C SER A 576 47.56 27.82 -30.97
N ILE A 577 46.64 27.36 -30.09
CA ILE A 577 45.92 28.19 -29.12
C ILE A 577 46.03 27.68 -27.67
N HIS A 578 46.76 26.60 -27.41
CA HIS A 578 46.82 25.91 -26.12
C HIS A 578 47.18 26.83 -24.95
N ASP A 579 48.36 27.45 -25.00
CA ASP A 579 48.90 28.18 -23.84
C ASP A 579 48.09 29.44 -23.50
N GLU A 580 47.58 30.13 -24.52
CA GLU A 580 46.71 31.30 -24.37
C GLU A 580 45.34 30.93 -23.79
N TYR A 581 44.78 29.79 -24.21
CA TYR A 581 43.56 29.24 -23.63
C TYR A 581 43.76 28.92 -22.14
N ILE A 582 44.86 28.24 -21.79
CA ILE A 582 45.17 27.88 -20.39
C ILE A 582 45.46 29.11 -19.52
N ARG A 583 46.18 30.12 -20.04
CA ARG A 583 46.39 31.40 -19.35
C ARG A 583 45.06 32.06 -19.00
N ARG A 584 44.11 32.14 -19.94
CA ARG A 584 42.76 32.70 -19.70
C ARG A 584 41.93 31.86 -18.72
N VAL A 585 41.97 30.53 -18.82
CA VAL A 585 41.30 29.63 -17.85
C VAL A 585 41.81 29.88 -16.42
N VAL A 586 43.13 29.94 -16.24
CA VAL A 586 43.76 30.23 -14.93
C VAL A 586 43.40 31.62 -14.40
N GLU A 587 43.19 32.61 -15.29
CA GLU A 587 42.71 33.94 -14.91
C GLU A 587 41.22 33.98 -14.52
N GLU A 588 40.36 33.14 -15.10
CA GLU A 588 38.96 33.01 -14.68
C GLU A 588 38.78 32.20 -13.39
N ILE A 589 39.55 31.12 -13.18
CA ILE A 589 39.48 30.33 -11.93
C ILE A 589 39.78 31.21 -10.71
N LYS A 590 40.77 32.10 -10.82
CA LYS A 590 41.14 33.06 -9.75
C LYS A 590 40.06 34.11 -9.42
N LYS A 591 38.94 34.12 -10.16
CA LYS A 591 37.75 34.96 -9.91
C LYS A 591 36.58 34.17 -9.32
N MET A 592 36.67 32.84 -9.27
CA MET A 592 35.66 31.98 -8.64
C MET A 592 35.63 32.25 -7.13
N LYS A 593 34.46 32.01 -6.53
CA LYS A 593 34.25 32.06 -5.08
C LYS A 593 33.91 30.66 -4.56
N VAL A 594 34.27 30.42 -3.30
CA VAL A 594 34.21 29.14 -2.59
C VAL A 594 33.78 29.46 -1.13
N GLY A 595 32.95 28.62 -0.48
CA GLY A 595 32.35 28.92 0.84
C GLY A 595 31.11 28.08 1.22
N ASP A 596 30.08 28.73 1.78
CA ASP A 596 28.75 28.15 2.10
C ASP A 596 27.76 28.24 0.89
N PRO A 597 27.03 27.15 0.52
CA PRO A 597 26.09 27.09 -0.61
C PRO A 597 24.84 27.99 -0.52
N LEU A 598 24.45 28.43 0.68
CA LEU A 598 23.37 29.40 0.92
C LEU A 598 23.87 30.83 0.71
N ASP A 599 25.12 31.07 1.08
CA ASP A 599 25.90 32.16 0.50
C ASP A 599 26.26 31.84 -0.98
N ARG A 600 26.98 32.74 -1.65
CA ARG A 600 27.11 32.67 -3.12
C ARG A 600 28.20 31.72 -3.66
N SER A 601 28.58 30.67 -2.93
CA SER A 601 29.65 29.74 -3.34
C SER A 601 29.87 28.57 -2.37
N PRO A 602 30.08 27.30 -2.80
CA PRO A 602 30.06 26.12 -1.92
C PRO A 602 31.43 25.38 -1.78
N GLU A 603 31.51 24.38 -0.90
CA GLU A 603 32.45 23.23 -0.93
C GLU A 603 31.73 21.91 -0.58
N LEU A 604 32.21 20.76 -1.10
CA LEU A 604 32.66 19.54 -0.37
C LEU A 604 32.87 18.34 -1.34
N HIS A 605 32.90 17.11 -0.79
CA HIS A 605 33.32 15.80 -1.37
C HIS A 605 34.82 15.64 -1.68
N MET A 606 35.66 15.95 -0.68
CA MET A 606 37.11 16.11 -0.83
C MET A 606 37.91 14.82 -1.07
N ASP A 607 37.78 13.79 -0.22
CA ASP A 607 38.75 12.68 -0.10
C ASP A 607 39.11 11.98 -1.42
N LYS A 608 38.11 11.64 -2.23
CA LYS A 608 38.31 10.97 -3.54
C LYS A 608 38.84 11.90 -4.62
N LEU A 609 38.58 13.20 -4.51
CA LEU A 609 39.15 14.19 -5.43
C LEU A 609 40.64 14.38 -5.10
N VAL A 610 41.02 14.40 -3.82
CA VAL A 610 42.42 14.40 -3.36
C VAL A 610 43.15 13.14 -3.84
N GLU A 611 42.62 11.94 -3.58
CA GLU A 611 43.21 10.67 -4.07
C GLU A 611 43.41 10.68 -5.60
N TYR A 612 42.44 11.20 -6.36
CA TYR A 612 42.54 11.30 -7.82
C TYR A 612 43.61 12.31 -8.28
N CYS A 613 43.80 13.41 -7.54
CA CYS A 613 44.86 14.39 -7.82
C CYS A 613 46.26 13.84 -7.48
N GLU A 614 46.40 13.10 -6.38
CA GLU A 614 47.64 12.39 -6.00
C GLU A 614 48.04 11.35 -7.07
N VAL A 615 47.07 10.60 -7.60
CA VAL A 615 47.29 9.69 -8.74
C VAL A 615 47.75 10.47 -9.98
N GLY A 616 47.14 11.62 -10.28
CA GLY A 616 47.57 12.51 -11.35
C GLY A 616 49.04 12.95 -11.24
N MET A 617 49.45 13.47 -10.07
CA MET A 617 50.85 13.83 -9.81
C MET A 617 51.79 12.63 -10.00
N LYS A 618 51.40 11.47 -9.46
CA LYS A 618 52.20 10.23 -9.49
C LYS A 618 52.36 9.64 -10.88
N GLU A 619 51.38 9.83 -11.77
CA GLU A 619 51.45 9.42 -13.18
C GLU A 619 52.13 10.47 -14.07
N GLY A 620 52.72 11.53 -13.49
CA GLY A 620 53.54 12.52 -14.18
C GLY A 620 52.74 13.67 -14.81
N ALA A 621 51.46 13.83 -14.45
CA ALA A 621 50.67 14.97 -14.87
C ALA A 621 51.04 16.22 -14.05
N VAL A 622 51.21 17.37 -14.72
CA VAL A 622 51.57 18.62 -14.04
C VAL A 622 50.33 19.26 -13.44
N ILE A 623 50.45 19.76 -12.20
CA ILE A 623 49.33 20.39 -11.49
C ILE A 623 49.52 21.92 -11.43
N LEU A 624 48.47 22.66 -11.79
CA LEU A 624 48.37 24.10 -11.55
C LEU A 624 47.38 24.36 -10.41
N GLU A 625 47.92 24.72 -9.25
CA GLU A 625 47.15 25.23 -8.12
C GLU A 625 46.67 26.67 -8.40
N CYS A 626 45.36 26.88 -8.28
CA CYS A 626 44.69 28.14 -8.62
C CYS A 626 43.94 28.75 -7.43
N GLY A 627 44.58 28.71 -6.25
CA GLY A 627 43.95 28.99 -4.95
C GLY A 627 43.81 27.71 -4.13
N SER A 628 43.36 27.82 -2.87
CA SER A 628 43.48 26.76 -1.85
C SER A 628 42.87 25.40 -2.20
N TYR A 629 41.90 25.34 -3.13
CA TYR A 629 41.14 24.13 -3.44
C TYR A 629 40.93 23.89 -4.95
N CYS A 630 41.55 24.69 -5.84
CA CYS A 630 41.36 24.58 -7.28
C CYS A 630 42.58 23.96 -7.96
N ILE A 631 42.43 22.70 -8.39
CA ILE A 631 43.48 21.87 -9.00
C ILE A 631 43.14 21.62 -10.48
N LEU A 632 44.05 22.00 -11.38
CA LEU A 632 44.02 21.58 -12.80
C LEU A 632 45.15 20.59 -13.07
N ILE A 633 44.87 19.53 -13.83
CA ILE A 633 45.80 18.42 -14.14
C ILE A 633 46.11 18.38 -15.64
N PHE A 634 47.39 18.47 -16.00
CA PHE A 634 47.90 18.59 -17.38
C PHE A 634 48.72 17.39 -17.82
N VAL A 635 48.53 16.92 -19.06
CA VAL A 635 49.27 15.78 -19.63
C VAL A 635 49.78 16.15 -21.02
N GLY A 636 51.04 16.61 -21.09
CA GLY A 636 51.73 17.04 -22.31
C GLY A 636 52.16 18.51 -22.30
N GLY A 637 53.17 18.86 -23.12
CA GLY A 637 53.70 20.23 -23.28
C GLY A 637 54.84 20.59 -22.32
N GLU A 638 56.08 20.16 -22.60
CA GLU A 638 57.24 20.43 -21.74
C GLU A 638 57.75 21.88 -21.79
N ASP A 639 57.66 22.55 -22.94
CA ASP A 639 58.41 23.80 -23.18
C ASP A 639 57.74 25.06 -22.62
N ALA A 640 56.43 25.28 -22.87
CA ALA A 640 55.75 26.52 -22.47
C ALA A 640 55.51 26.62 -20.95
N LEU A 641 55.15 25.49 -20.32
CA LEU A 641 54.82 25.45 -18.89
C LEU A 641 56.05 25.74 -17.99
N ASN A 642 57.25 25.48 -18.51
CA ASN A 642 58.53 25.73 -17.85
C ASN A 642 58.77 27.23 -17.54
N GLU A 643 58.24 28.17 -18.34
CA GLU A 643 58.42 29.60 -18.06
C GLU A 643 57.47 30.11 -16.97
N TYR A 644 56.21 29.62 -16.94
CA TYR A 644 55.26 29.99 -15.88
C TYR A 644 55.70 29.46 -14.51
N LEU A 645 56.04 28.16 -14.43
CA LEU A 645 56.40 27.48 -13.18
C LEU A 645 57.66 28.05 -12.52
N ARG A 646 58.65 28.50 -13.32
CA ARG A 646 59.91 29.09 -12.80
C ARG A 646 59.74 30.39 -12.03
N THR A 647 58.59 31.08 -12.15
CA THR A 647 58.39 32.39 -11.52
C THR A 647 57.61 32.34 -10.20
N LYS A 648 56.88 31.25 -9.91
CA LYS A 648 56.06 31.10 -8.70
C LYS A 648 56.00 29.67 -8.15
N ALA A 649 57.17 29.15 -7.74
CA ALA A 649 57.18 28.11 -6.72
C ALA A 649 56.75 28.73 -5.37
N VAL A 650 55.49 28.56 -4.99
CA VAL A 650 55.01 28.84 -3.62
C VAL A 650 55.20 27.57 -2.81
N THR A 651 55.92 27.66 -1.70
CA THR A 651 56.10 26.52 -0.78
C THR A 651 54.77 26.21 -0.09
N VAL A 652 54.36 24.95 -0.11
CA VAL A 652 53.27 24.46 0.74
C VAL A 652 53.83 24.27 2.15
N GLU A 653 53.38 25.10 3.10
CA GLU A 653 53.40 24.77 4.52
C GLU A 653 52.03 24.20 4.90
N TYR A 654 52.02 23.16 5.75
CA TYR A 654 50.84 22.39 6.17
C TYR A 654 50.02 23.07 7.28
#